data_AF-A0A8T5K2A4-F1
#
_entry.id   AF-A0A8T5K2A4-F1
#
_cell.length_a   1.000
_cell.length_b   1.000
_cell.length_c   1.000
_cell.angle_alpha   90.00
_cell.angle_beta   90.00
_cell.angle_gamma   90.00
#
_symmetry.space_group_name_H-M   'P 1'
#
loop_
_entity.id
_entity.type
_entity.pdbx_description
1 polymer ?
#
loop_
_entity_poly.entity_id
_entity_poly.type
_entity_poly.pdbx_seq_one_letter_code
_entity_poly.pdbx_strand_id
1 'polypeptide(L)'
;MKYSIIIIICILAAFASAECPPDCAVDELSGLTPAEIGQVPVDLLDLSELSDDQIGALSPVQKFALTVDQIVDHLDRFTDLTEIQSAPEAIFKQYSVDVMGFDSSAYISDDIIYASSGEQDSLSLTGKESWSFLVDKDGIIKVGAPDGISQNQITESDTFKIDWATDLTLRDGTTHRVDGLSFLEGKAYVKGGDVGQIGTYKIGGTGDVSVYFDAVVKPEENYVDIAEGSIGISSSETEEVNVKVLPGNELFDMLKYDYSTDPPSLIPSEMDHLEITVSGGDSISAFSRAEEGKTPKLVHNDGGGEFSINTGRIKMGIKEDGETGDKESYLTINNLFSKHGGVINPVNSVAFELVLKEEEKDSLIRTSSSNRWQVTVNNEQVTVNNDVVNELAFGLKVSDQLEFNRIKTIEDLKYIYPDIEFEIFQKTLEIMSAGGEFTTIKIPSLKSITSNMAQFVTEWLDSNPTTDAYVNKILFYDEAQAAALPIPGVFIFGEAVLVPGGKVIRSITDAKQIGDHELRHGFDNYIEHYETEDFSREEIESEGIQSKYRELAQRSMIKIRNDEELVKIANAMDHLVTKSGAHTLHKFETALKDTDEIPFLHGHFLKIYAEAPDTDEAFRAQQLAKQYVSRVRQLTGLYPYAFKGYERGEDRPKEYAEIPTVGSEREDPYLRLRIAQGDDVARDTVQMEYDAGVIPKEKYLYLMGEHCEGSNCGRCKYYSLTCLSRPEIVFYSE
;
A
#
# COMPACT_ATOMS: atom_id res chain seq x y z
N MET A 1 -1.31 -92.20 -6.72
CA MET A 1 -1.93 -91.31 -5.72
C MET A 1 -1.77 -91.93 -4.33
N LYS A 2 -0.74 -91.53 -3.56
CA LYS A 2 -0.55 -91.71 -2.09
C LYS A 2 0.93 -91.55 -1.66
N TYR A 3 1.62 -90.50 -2.15
CA TYR A 3 2.97 -90.16 -1.65
C TYR A 3 3.22 -88.66 -1.38
N SER A 4 2.25 -87.78 -1.63
CA SER A 4 2.45 -86.32 -1.44
C SER A 4 2.00 -85.78 -0.07
N ILE A 5 1.62 -86.63 0.89
CA ILE A 5 1.08 -86.18 2.21
C ILE A 5 2.10 -86.33 3.36
N ILE A 6 3.26 -86.96 3.13
CA ILE A 6 4.23 -87.22 4.21
C ILE A 6 5.21 -86.05 4.43
N ILE A 7 5.42 -85.17 3.44
CA ILE A 7 6.35 -84.03 3.60
C ILE A 7 5.71 -82.86 4.38
N ILE A 8 4.39 -82.65 4.23
CA ILE A 8 3.68 -81.54 4.90
C ILE A 8 3.46 -81.82 6.40
N ILE A 9 3.40 -83.09 6.82
CA ILE A 9 3.24 -83.44 8.26
C ILE A 9 4.57 -83.29 9.03
N CYS A 10 5.73 -83.38 8.38
CA CYS A 10 7.00 -83.11 9.05
C CYS A 10 7.21 -81.62 9.36
N ILE A 11 6.67 -80.71 8.55
CA ILE A 11 6.79 -79.27 8.76
C ILE A 11 5.89 -78.81 9.93
N LEU A 12 4.66 -79.31 10.05
CA LEU A 12 3.76 -78.92 11.14
C LEU A 12 4.02 -79.64 12.48
N ALA A 13 4.66 -80.81 12.49
CA ALA A 13 4.96 -81.55 13.73
C ALA A 13 6.32 -81.19 14.38
N ALA A 14 7.22 -80.50 13.68
CA ALA A 14 8.55 -80.13 14.19
C ALA A 14 8.57 -78.83 15.03
N PHE A 15 7.57 -77.95 14.88
CA PHE A 15 7.57 -76.64 15.58
C PHE A 15 7.18 -76.68 17.07
N ALA A 16 6.87 -77.86 17.63
CA ALA A 16 6.55 -77.98 19.05
C ALA A 16 7.72 -78.43 19.94
N SER A 17 8.84 -78.95 19.41
CA SER A 17 10.12 -79.15 20.11
C SER A 17 11.04 -80.10 19.34
N ALA A 18 11.87 -79.58 18.43
CA ALA A 18 13.15 -80.18 18.08
C ALA A 18 13.91 -79.23 17.14
N GLU A 19 15.20 -79.04 17.42
CA GLU A 19 16.16 -78.47 16.48
C GLU A 19 16.07 -79.25 15.16
N CYS A 20 15.54 -78.60 14.12
CA CYS A 20 15.59 -79.12 12.76
C CYS A 20 17.08 -79.17 12.34
N PRO A 21 17.59 -80.29 11.79
CA PRO A 21 18.97 -80.35 11.34
C PRO A 21 19.22 -79.30 10.24
N PRO A 22 20.42 -78.70 10.16
CA PRO A 22 20.73 -77.56 9.28
C PRO A 22 20.68 -77.85 7.76
N ASP A 23 20.22 -79.04 7.35
CA ASP A 23 20.10 -79.48 5.95
C ASP A 23 18.64 -79.72 5.52
N CYS A 24 17.64 -79.25 6.28
CA CYS A 24 16.28 -79.11 5.75
C CYS A 24 16.20 -77.88 4.84
N ALA A 25 16.89 -77.94 3.70
CA ALA A 25 16.58 -77.08 2.58
C ALA A 25 15.09 -77.27 2.27
N VAL A 26 14.34 -76.18 2.29
CA VAL A 26 12.94 -76.15 1.85
C VAL A 26 13.00 -76.35 0.33
N ASP A 27 13.12 -77.61 -0.10
CA ASP A 27 13.54 -78.02 -1.46
C ASP A 27 12.52 -77.69 -2.57
N GLU A 28 11.63 -76.70 -2.41
CA GLU A 28 10.92 -75.94 -3.45
C GLU A 28 9.81 -75.09 -2.79
N LEU A 29 10.09 -73.85 -2.36
CA LEU A 29 9.03 -72.91 -1.94
C LEU A 29 7.98 -72.70 -3.04
N SER A 30 8.43 -72.75 -4.30
CA SER A 30 7.60 -72.69 -5.51
C SER A 30 6.55 -73.81 -5.60
N GLY A 31 6.71 -74.92 -4.87
CA GLY A 31 5.77 -76.04 -4.85
C GLY A 31 4.58 -75.88 -3.89
N LEU A 32 4.62 -74.88 -2.99
CA LEU A 32 3.59 -74.64 -1.99
C LEU A 32 2.38 -73.93 -2.59
N THR A 33 1.17 -74.27 -2.14
CA THR A 33 -0.02 -73.49 -2.50
C THR A 33 -0.02 -72.14 -1.75
N PRO A 34 -0.72 -71.10 -2.25
CA PRO A 34 -0.83 -69.83 -1.55
C PRO A 34 -1.30 -69.97 -0.08
N ALA A 35 -2.18 -70.93 0.21
CA ALA A 35 -2.66 -71.22 1.57
C ALA A 35 -1.58 -71.81 2.50
N GLU A 36 -0.58 -72.51 1.94
CA GLU A 36 0.52 -73.12 2.70
C GLU A 36 1.64 -72.10 2.98
N ILE A 37 1.84 -71.11 2.10
CA ILE A 37 2.83 -70.04 2.28
C ILE A 37 2.59 -69.21 3.54
N GLY A 38 1.32 -69.02 3.93
CA GLY A 38 0.95 -68.33 5.17
C GLY A 38 1.50 -68.96 6.46
N GLN A 39 2.06 -70.18 6.40
CA GLN A 39 2.61 -70.92 7.55
C GLN A 39 4.15 -70.97 7.57
N VAL A 40 4.81 -70.47 6.52
CA VAL A 40 6.28 -70.50 6.42
C VAL A 40 6.89 -69.38 7.28
N PRO A 41 7.86 -69.68 8.17
CA PRO A 41 8.60 -68.66 8.90
C PRO A 41 9.27 -67.63 7.97
N VAL A 42 9.25 -66.36 8.36
CA VAL A 42 9.72 -65.24 7.51
C VAL A 42 11.21 -65.32 7.17
N ASP A 43 12.02 -65.88 8.06
CA ASP A 43 13.46 -66.11 7.86
C ASP A 43 13.78 -67.17 6.80
N LEU A 44 12.78 -67.97 6.41
CA LEU A 44 12.90 -68.99 5.36
C LEU A 44 12.25 -68.56 4.04
N LEU A 45 11.65 -67.37 3.96
CA LEU A 45 11.04 -66.86 2.73
C LEU A 45 12.12 -66.30 1.80
N ASP A 46 12.23 -66.91 0.61
CA ASP A 46 12.93 -66.34 -0.54
C ASP A 46 11.87 -65.88 -1.56
N LEU A 47 11.68 -64.56 -1.66
CA LEU A 47 10.65 -63.98 -2.54
C LEU A 47 10.93 -64.29 -4.02
N SER A 48 12.19 -64.51 -4.42
CA SER A 48 12.55 -64.84 -5.80
C SER A 48 12.01 -66.21 -6.25
N GLU A 49 11.71 -67.11 -5.30
CA GLU A 49 11.12 -68.42 -5.56
C GLU A 49 9.59 -68.46 -5.52
N LEU A 50 8.95 -67.40 -5.02
CA LEU A 50 7.50 -67.32 -4.91
C LEU A 50 6.88 -66.78 -6.19
N SER A 51 5.66 -67.20 -6.51
CA SER A 51 4.79 -66.55 -7.50
C SER A 51 4.05 -65.35 -6.89
N ASP A 52 3.48 -64.48 -7.72
CA ASP A 52 2.74 -63.31 -7.23
C ASP A 52 1.50 -63.69 -6.41
N ASP A 53 0.83 -64.79 -6.78
CA ASP A 53 -0.28 -65.36 -5.99
C ASP A 53 0.20 -65.84 -4.60
N GLN A 54 1.41 -66.38 -4.51
CA GLN A 54 2.00 -66.80 -3.23
C GLN A 54 2.41 -65.60 -2.38
N ILE A 55 3.00 -64.55 -2.98
CA ILE A 55 3.34 -63.29 -2.27
C ILE A 55 2.07 -62.59 -1.76
N GLY A 56 1.03 -62.52 -2.59
CA GLY A 56 -0.26 -61.95 -2.21
C GLY A 56 -0.94 -62.70 -1.05
N ALA A 57 -0.61 -63.98 -0.86
CA ALA A 57 -1.14 -64.81 0.23
C ALA A 57 -0.32 -64.77 1.53
N LEU A 58 0.78 -64.01 1.58
CA LEU A 58 1.50 -63.76 2.83
C LEU A 58 0.57 -63.10 3.86
N SER A 59 0.61 -63.58 5.09
CA SER A 59 -0.16 -62.98 6.19
C SER A 59 0.36 -61.59 6.55
N PRO A 60 -0.46 -60.71 7.14
CA PRO A 60 -0.01 -59.38 7.60
C PRO A 60 1.18 -59.45 8.55
N VAL A 61 1.24 -60.48 9.41
CA VAL A 61 2.37 -60.70 10.34
C VAL A 61 3.65 -61.04 9.58
N GLN A 62 3.56 -61.84 8.51
CA GLN A 62 4.71 -62.16 7.68
C GLN A 62 5.19 -60.93 6.91
N LYS A 63 4.28 -60.19 6.26
CA LYS A 63 4.60 -58.96 5.51
C LYS A 63 5.28 -57.90 6.39
N PHE A 64 4.77 -57.70 7.59
CA PHE A 64 5.33 -56.76 8.57
C PHE A 64 6.76 -57.14 9.01
N ALA A 65 7.08 -58.44 9.07
CA ALA A 65 8.36 -58.94 9.53
C ALA A 65 9.42 -59.14 8.43
N LEU A 66 9.09 -58.88 7.15
CA LEU A 66 10.04 -58.95 6.04
C LEU A 66 11.18 -57.93 6.26
N THR A 67 12.42 -58.36 5.99
CA THR A 67 13.60 -57.51 6.10
C THR A 67 13.87 -56.72 4.82
N VAL A 68 14.64 -55.64 4.93
CA VAL A 68 15.04 -54.80 3.78
C VAL A 68 15.70 -55.63 2.67
N ASP A 69 16.63 -56.51 3.03
CA ASP A 69 17.34 -57.35 2.07
C ASP A 69 16.43 -58.35 1.34
N GLN A 70 15.33 -58.78 1.96
CA GLN A 70 14.38 -59.70 1.32
C GLN A 70 13.48 -59.01 0.29
N ILE A 71 13.16 -57.71 0.47
CA ILE A 71 12.16 -57.03 -0.35
C ILE A 71 12.75 -56.08 -1.39
N VAL A 72 14.02 -55.64 -1.24
CA VAL A 72 14.61 -54.58 -2.07
C VAL A 72 14.56 -54.86 -3.58
N ASP A 73 14.70 -56.11 -4.01
CA ASP A 73 14.64 -56.49 -5.43
C ASP A 73 13.23 -56.94 -5.89
N HIS A 74 12.21 -56.76 -5.03
CA HIS A 74 10.85 -57.30 -5.20
C HIS A 74 9.73 -56.34 -4.76
N LEU A 75 10.05 -55.04 -4.60
CA LEU A 75 9.08 -54.04 -4.14
C LEU A 75 7.85 -53.92 -5.05
N ASP A 76 8.01 -54.18 -6.36
CA ASP A 76 6.98 -54.15 -7.39
C ASP A 76 5.95 -55.29 -7.30
N ARG A 77 6.26 -56.33 -6.51
CA ARG A 77 5.41 -57.52 -6.36
C ARG A 77 4.38 -57.38 -5.24
N PHE A 78 4.41 -56.27 -4.50
CA PHE A 78 3.49 -55.98 -3.41
C PHE A 78 2.40 -55.00 -3.85
N THR A 79 1.14 -55.38 -3.61
CA THR A 79 -0.02 -54.53 -3.94
C THR A 79 -0.29 -53.44 -2.89
N ASP A 80 0.34 -53.52 -1.72
CA ASP A 80 0.22 -52.54 -0.65
C ASP A 80 1.50 -52.50 0.22
N LEU A 81 2.24 -51.40 0.11
CA LEU A 81 3.47 -51.15 0.85
C LEU A 81 3.22 -50.71 2.31
N THR A 82 2.00 -50.32 2.68
CA THR A 82 1.65 -50.01 4.09
C THR A 82 1.72 -51.24 4.99
N GLU A 83 1.62 -52.44 4.41
CA GLU A 83 1.69 -53.71 5.12
C GLU A 83 3.13 -54.14 5.46
N ILE A 84 4.13 -53.39 5.00
CA ILE A 84 5.55 -53.76 5.07
C ILE A 84 6.35 -52.66 5.77
N GLN A 85 6.71 -52.88 7.03
CA GLN A 85 7.41 -51.87 7.85
C GLN A 85 8.77 -51.43 7.25
N SER A 86 9.45 -52.34 6.56
CA SER A 86 10.77 -52.13 5.97
C SER A 86 10.73 -51.50 4.56
N ALA A 87 9.55 -51.27 3.99
CA ALA A 87 9.42 -50.71 2.64
C ALA A 87 10.11 -49.35 2.47
N PRO A 88 9.99 -48.36 3.38
CA PRO A 88 10.73 -47.10 3.30
C PRO A 88 12.25 -47.27 3.13
N GLU A 89 12.87 -48.11 3.95
CA GLU A 89 14.32 -48.34 3.92
C GLU A 89 14.75 -49.13 2.67
N ALA A 90 13.91 -50.04 2.18
CA ALA A 90 14.15 -50.74 0.93
C ALA A 90 14.06 -49.82 -0.29
N ILE A 91 13.07 -48.92 -0.34
CA ILE A 91 12.96 -47.89 -1.39
C ILE A 91 14.18 -46.99 -1.38
N PHE A 92 14.61 -46.53 -0.20
CA PHE A 92 15.82 -45.74 -0.06
C PHE A 92 17.06 -46.51 -0.56
N LYS A 93 17.20 -47.79 -0.20
CA LYS A 93 18.32 -48.63 -0.63
C LYS A 93 18.34 -48.85 -2.14
N GLN A 94 17.19 -49.00 -2.78
CA GLN A 94 17.09 -49.27 -4.22
C GLN A 94 17.22 -48.00 -5.07
N TYR A 95 16.53 -46.91 -4.69
CA TYR A 95 16.37 -45.70 -5.52
C TYR A 95 17.07 -44.46 -4.96
N SER A 96 17.61 -44.51 -3.75
CA SER A 96 18.14 -43.33 -3.03
C SER A 96 17.08 -42.22 -2.83
N VAL A 97 15.81 -42.62 -2.69
CA VAL A 97 14.66 -41.76 -2.38
C VAL A 97 14.21 -42.03 -0.95
N ASP A 98 14.11 -40.98 -0.13
CA ASP A 98 13.65 -41.08 1.25
C ASP A 98 12.12 -41.16 1.32
N VAL A 99 11.60 -42.02 2.18
CA VAL A 99 10.15 -42.24 2.32
C VAL A 99 9.75 -41.90 3.75
N MET A 100 9.05 -40.78 3.90
CA MET A 100 8.62 -40.28 5.20
C MET A 100 7.49 -41.13 5.80
N GLY A 101 6.69 -41.78 4.96
CA GLY A 101 5.63 -42.68 5.39
C GLY A 101 4.59 -43.00 4.30
N PHE A 102 3.68 -43.90 4.68
CA PHE A 102 2.50 -44.28 3.92
C PHE A 102 1.26 -44.19 4.83
N ASP A 103 0.50 -43.11 4.70
CA ASP A 103 -0.77 -42.92 5.42
C ASP A 103 -1.96 -43.52 4.63
N SER A 104 -1.76 -43.85 3.36
CA SER A 104 -2.68 -44.64 2.54
C SER A 104 -1.93 -45.71 1.74
N SER A 105 -2.71 -46.65 1.18
CA SER A 105 -2.18 -47.79 0.43
C SER A 105 -1.44 -47.32 -0.83
N ALA A 106 -0.27 -47.90 -1.07
CA ALA A 106 0.60 -47.55 -2.19
C ALA A 106 1.32 -48.80 -2.74
N TYR A 107 1.68 -48.79 -4.03
CA TYR A 107 2.41 -49.89 -4.67
C TYR A 107 3.40 -49.34 -5.70
N ILE A 108 4.40 -50.15 -6.08
CA ILE A 108 5.37 -49.80 -7.13
C ILE A 108 5.09 -50.65 -8.37
N SER A 109 5.16 -50.05 -9.55
CA SER A 109 5.16 -50.72 -10.85
C SER A 109 6.04 -49.94 -11.81
N ASP A 110 6.94 -50.61 -12.53
CA ASP A 110 7.84 -49.99 -13.50
C ASP A 110 8.61 -48.77 -12.92
N ASP A 111 9.19 -48.94 -11.72
CA ASP A 111 9.92 -47.90 -10.97
C ASP A 111 9.08 -46.65 -10.62
N ILE A 112 7.75 -46.73 -10.72
CA ILE A 112 6.81 -45.67 -10.34
C ILE A 112 6.04 -46.12 -9.11
N ILE A 113 6.02 -45.27 -8.08
CA ILE A 113 5.14 -45.47 -6.94
C ILE A 113 3.77 -44.84 -7.21
N TYR A 114 2.70 -45.56 -6.90
CA TYR A 114 1.32 -45.16 -7.07
C TYR A 114 0.59 -45.19 -5.73
N ALA A 115 -0.19 -44.14 -5.44
CA ALA A 115 -1.23 -44.25 -4.43
C ALA A 115 -2.37 -45.11 -4.98
N SER A 116 -2.80 -46.13 -4.23
CA SER A 116 -3.84 -47.07 -4.69
C SER A 116 -5.26 -46.60 -4.38
N SER A 117 -5.39 -45.57 -3.55
CA SER A 117 -6.65 -44.98 -3.10
C SER A 117 -6.61 -43.46 -3.18
N GLY A 118 -7.76 -42.80 -3.09
CA GLY A 118 -7.83 -41.34 -3.08
C GLY A 118 -7.60 -40.71 -4.47
N GLU A 119 -6.72 -39.73 -4.55
CA GLU A 119 -6.36 -39.01 -5.79
C GLU A 119 -5.49 -39.84 -6.76
N GLN A 120 -4.90 -40.94 -6.27
CA GLN A 120 -4.11 -41.88 -7.08
C GLN A 120 -2.89 -41.25 -7.75
N ASP A 121 -2.21 -40.35 -7.04
CA ASP A 121 -0.96 -39.73 -7.45
C ASP A 121 0.13 -40.77 -7.76
N SER A 122 1.09 -40.37 -8.59
CA SER A 122 2.18 -41.23 -9.08
C SER A 122 3.53 -40.51 -9.07
N LEU A 123 4.61 -41.21 -8.72
CA LEU A 123 5.96 -40.64 -8.72
C LEU A 123 6.97 -41.65 -9.25
N SER A 124 7.62 -41.33 -10.36
CA SER A 124 8.79 -42.06 -10.83
C SER A 124 9.92 -41.89 -9.83
N LEU A 125 10.48 -43.00 -9.35
CA LEU A 125 11.57 -43.05 -8.38
C LEU A 125 12.95 -42.93 -9.06
N THR A 126 13.03 -43.18 -10.37
CA THR A 126 14.28 -43.12 -11.14
C THR A 126 14.73 -41.67 -11.35
N GLY A 127 16.00 -41.39 -11.05
CA GLY A 127 16.60 -40.06 -11.22
C GLY A 127 16.13 -39.02 -10.19
N LYS A 128 15.58 -39.47 -9.06
CA LYS A 128 15.08 -38.66 -7.94
C LYS A 128 15.98 -38.80 -6.70
N GLU A 129 17.28 -38.97 -6.91
CA GLU A 129 18.22 -39.13 -5.81
C GLU A 129 18.08 -37.94 -4.83
N SER A 130 18.01 -38.25 -3.53
CA SER A 130 17.84 -37.27 -2.44
C SER A 130 16.48 -36.56 -2.35
N TRP A 131 15.48 -37.00 -3.13
CA TRP A 131 14.09 -36.60 -2.91
C TRP A 131 13.54 -37.32 -1.68
N SER A 132 12.56 -36.71 -1.02
CA SER A 132 11.73 -37.36 -0.02
C SER A 132 10.26 -37.26 -0.39
N PHE A 133 9.46 -38.26 -0.03
CA PHE A 133 8.01 -38.21 -0.20
C PHE A 133 7.20 -38.84 0.94
N LEU A 134 5.92 -38.45 1.03
CA LEU A 134 4.89 -39.00 1.89
C LEU A 134 3.65 -39.29 1.03
N VAL A 135 3.11 -40.51 1.10
CA VAL A 135 1.77 -40.78 0.55
C VAL A 135 0.76 -40.49 1.65
N ASP A 136 -0.04 -39.45 1.51
CA ASP A 136 -0.99 -39.07 2.56
C ASP A 136 -2.26 -39.92 2.54
N LYS A 137 -3.14 -39.71 3.53
CA LYS A 137 -4.40 -40.44 3.69
C LYS A 137 -5.39 -40.25 2.52
N ASP A 138 -5.25 -39.17 1.77
CA ASP A 138 -6.13 -38.78 0.66
C ASP A 138 -5.54 -39.26 -0.69
N GLY A 139 -4.44 -40.02 -0.65
CA GLY A 139 -3.79 -40.58 -1.84
C GLY A 139 -2.94 -39.59 -2.62
N ILE A 140 -2.55 -38.47 -1.98
CA ILE A 140 -1.69 -37.45 -2.58
C ILE A 140 -0.23 -37.80 -2.23
N ILE A 141 0.64 -37.79 -3.24
CA ILE A 141 2.08 -37.94 -3.02
C ILE A 141 2.66 -36.55 -2.76
N LYS A 142 3.05 -36.30 -1.51
CA LYS A 142 3.68 -35.06 -1.09
C LYS A 142 5.18 -35.18 -1.18
N VAL A 143 5.79 -34.29 -1.95
CA VAL A 143 7.21 -34.35 -2.31
C VAL A 143 7.95 -33.12 -1.80
N GLY A 144 9.24 -33.30 -1.64
CA GLY A 144 10.22 -32.22 -1.57
C GLY A 144 11.63 -32.78 -1.50
N ALA A 145 12.57 -31.87 -1.56
CA ALA A 145 13.98 -32.20 -1.65
C ALA A 145 14.78 -31.15 -0.87
N PRO A 146 15.62 -31.55 0.09
CA PRO A 146 16.47 -30.63 0.83
C PRO A 146 17.37 -29.78 -0.09
N ASP A 147 17.81 -30.38 -1.20
CA ASP A 147 18.72 -29.76 -2.16
C ASP A 147 18.00 -29.14 -3.38
N GLY A 148 16.66 -29.10 -3.35
CA GLY A 148 15.84 -28.62 -4.47
C GLY A 148 15.44 -29.71 -5.48
N ILE A 149 14.48 -29.37 -6.32
CA ILE A 149 13.90 -30.20 -7.37
C ILE A 149 14.35 -29.64 -8.73
N SER A 150 14.87 -30.49 -9.63
CA SER A 150 15.07 -30.08 -11.02
C SER A 150 13.86 -30.48 -11.87
N GLN A 151 13.34 -29.54 -12.67
CA GLN A 151 12.27 -29.82 -13.64
C GLN A 151 12.69 -30.87 -14.69
N ASN A 152 13.99 -31.07 -14.92
CA ASN A 152 14.50 -32.13 -15.79
C ASN A 152 14.31 -33.54 -15.20
N GLN A 153 14.11 -33.66 -13.90
CA GLN A 153 13.83 -34.93 -13.23
C GLN A 153 12.33 -35.27 -13.27
N ILE A 154 11.45 -34.30 -13.51
CA ILE A 154 10.00 -34.51 -13.53
C ILE A 154 9.59 -35.12 -14.88
N THR A 155 8.96 -36.29 -14.85
CA THR A 155 8.54 -37.03 -16.06
C THR A 155 7.06 -36.86 -16.35
N GLU A 156 6.60 -37.32 -17.52
CA GLU A 156 5.18 -37.33 -17.89
C GLU A 156 4.35 -38.34 -17.05
N SER A 157 4.99 -39.25 -16.31
CA SER A 157 4.30 -40.18 -15.40
C SER A 157 4.15 -39.61 -13.99
N ASP A 158 4.75 -38.45 -13.70
CA ASP A 158 4.71 -37.85 -12.38
C ASP A 158 3.41 -37.06 -12.17
N THR A 159 2.73 -37.38 -11.07
CA THR A 159 1.58 -36.69 -10.50
C THR A 159 1.78 -36.56 -8.99
N PHE A 160 2.11 -35.37 -8.49
CA PHE A 160 2.43 -35.16 -7.08
C PHE A 160 2.24 -33.69 -6.65
N LYS A 161 2.31 -33.42 -5.34
CA LYS A 161 2.28 -32.07 -4.77
C LYS A 161 3.57 -31.74 -4.00
N ILE A 162 4.15 -30.59 -4.26
CA ILE A 162 5.20 -30.00 -3.41
C ILE A 162 4.50 -29.33 -2.23
N ASP A 163 4.52 -29.97 -1.06
CA ASP A 163 3.83 -29.46 0.15
C ASP A 163 4.79 -28.81 1.16
N TRP A 164 6.08 -28.75 0.82
CA TRP A 164 7.10 -28.11 1.64
C TRP A 164 7.90 -27.15 0.76
N ALA A 165 8.14 -25.95 1.27
CA ALA A 165 8.93 -24.96 0.55
C ALA A 165 10.28 -25.56 0.11
N THR A 166 10.53 -25.58 -1.20
CA THR A 166 11.78 -26.08 -1.81
C THR A 166 12.15 -25.24 -3.03
N ASP A 167 13.37 -25.39 -3.53
CA ASP A 167 13.85 -24.68 -4.70
C ASP A 167 13.57 -25.53 -5.94
N LEU A 168 12.82 -25.00 -6.91
CA LEU A 168 12.57 -25.62 -8.21
C LEU A 168 13.50 -25.00 -9.24
N THR A 169 14.44 -25.79 -9.76
CA THR A 169 15.32 -25.39 -10.86
C THR A 169 14.71 -25.81 -12.19
N LEU A 170 14.39 -24.82 -13.02
CA LEU A 170 13.78 -24.99 -14.32
C LEU A 170 14.77 -25.48 -15.37
N ARG A 171 14.26 -25.84 -16.55
CA ARG A 171 15.09 -26.38 -17.66
C ARG A 171 16.13 -25.37 -18.19
N ASP A 172 15.86 -24.08 -18.07
CA ASP A 172 16.76 -23.00 -18.46
C ASP A 172 17.84 -22.70 -17.38
N GLY A 173 17.75 -23.34 -16.21
CA GLY A 173 18.66 -23.18 -15.08
C GLY A 173 18.25 -22.10 -14.09
N THR A 174 17.14 -21.40 -14.30
CA THR A 174 16.59 -20.47 -13.30
C THR A 174 15.99 -21.25 -12.13
N THR A 175 15.97 -20.64 -10.94
CA THR A 175 15.52 -21.29 -9.71
C THR A 175 14.47 -20.45 -9.01
N HIS A 176 13.35 -21.08 -8.65
CA HIS A 176 12.26 -20.45 -7.90
C HIS A 176 12.01 -21.19 -6.60
N ARG A 177 11.84 -20.46 -5.49
CA ARG A 177 11.31 -21.04 -4.25
C ARG A 177 9.83 -21.35 -4.44
N VAL A 178 9.42 -22.60 -4.37
CA VAL A 178 8.03 -23.04 -4.56
C VAL A 178 7.47 -23.71 -3.31
N ASP A 179 6.17 -23.54 -3.08
CA ASP A 179 5.41 -24.18 -2.00
C ASP A 179 3.95 -24.39 -2.47
N GLY A 180 3.32 -25.51 -2.16
CA GLY A 180 1.95 -25.81 -2.58
C GLY A 180 1.73 -25.97 -4.10
N LEU A 181 2.79 -26.23 -4.88
CA LEU A 181 2.73 -26.42 -6.33
C LEU A 181 2.53 -27.91 -6.65
N SER A 182 1.59 -28.24 -7.53
CA SER A 182 1.35 -29.61 -8.00
C SER A 182 1.90 -29.83 -9.39
N PHE A 183 2.17 -31.10 -9.72
CA PHE A 183 2.56 -31.55 -11.05
C PHE A 183 1.60 -32.64 -11.52
N LEU A 184 1.18 -32.55 -12.78
CA LEU A 184 0.38 -33.57 -13.47
C LEU A 184 0.94 -33.73 -14.89
N GLU A 185 1.37 -34.93 -15.25
CA GLU A 185 1.98 -35.22 -16.55
C GLU A 185 3.17 -34.29 -16.86
N GLY A 186 3.97 -33.96 -15.83
CA GLY A 186 5.11 -33.05 -15.93
C GLY A 186 4.75 -31.56 -16.09
N LYS A 187 3.47 -31.20 -16.05
CA LYS A 187 3.01 -29.79 -16.06
C LYS A 187 2.74 -29.30 -14.65
N ALA A 188 3.22 -28.10 -14.35
CA ALA A 188 2.99 -27.46 -13.06
C ALA A 188 1.60 -26.82 -13.01
N TYR A 189 0.92 -26.94 -11.87
CA TYR A 189 -0.37 -26.30 -11.63
C TYR A 189 -0.63 -26.08 -10.14
N VAL A 190 -1.57 -25.19 -9.81
CA VAL A 190 -2.15 -25.07 -8.47
C VAL A 190 -3.55 -25.67 -8.50
N LYS A 191 -3.82 -26.65 -7.63
CA LYS A 191 -5.15 -27.30 -7.56
C LYS A 191 -6.22 -26.30 -7.13
N GLY A 192 -7.42 -26.41 -7.70
CA GLY A 192 -8.55 -25.53 -7.36
C GLY A 192 -8.87 -25.55 -5.85
N GLY A 193 -9.00 -24.37 -5.26
CA GLY A 193 -9.19 -24.17 -3.82
C GLY A 193 -7.90 -24.16 -2.98
N ASP A 194 -6.76 -24.59 -3.54
CA ASP A 194 -5.45 -24.46 -2.90
C ASP A 194 -4.80 -23.10 -3.21
N VAL A 195 -3.70 -22.82 -2.51
CA VAL A 195 -2.83 -21.66 -2.77
C VAL A 195 -1.39 -22.17 -2.91
N GLY A 196 -0.82 -22.00 -4.10
CA GLY A 196 0.60 -22.21 -4.36
C GLY A 196 1.38 -20.91 -4.20
N GLN A 197 2.64 -20.99 -3.81
CA GLN A 197 3.59 -19.87 -3.81
C GLN A 197 4.75 -20.18 -4.76
N ILE A 198 5.09 -19.22 -5.61
CA ILE A 198 6.24 -19.27 -6.53
C ILE A 198 7.01 -17.96 -6.38
N GLY A 199 8.16 -18.02 -5.74
CA GLY A 199 8.94 -16.85 -5.36
C GLY A 199 8.11 -15.87 -4.54
N THR A 200 7.85 -14.70 -5.13
CA THR A 200 7.06 -13.60 -4.55
C THR A 200 5.61 -13.58 -5.03
N TYR A 201 5.10 -14.65 -5.64
CA TYR A 201 3.70 -14.76 -6.07
C TYR A 201 2.98 -15.83 -5.26
N LYS A 202 1.79 -15.53 -4.73
CA LYS A 202 0.82 -16.52 -4.27
C LYS A 202 -0.30 -16.62 -5.28
N ILE A 203 -0.56 -17.83 -5.76
CA ILE A 203 -1.49 -18.14 -6.84
C ILE A 203 -2.56 -19.06 -6.26
N GLY A 204 -3.82 -18.75 -6.54
CA GLY A 204 -4.95 -19.62 -6.23
C GLY A 204 -6.06 -19.42 -7.25
N GLY A 205 -7.07 -20.29 -7.21
CA GLY A 205 -8.23 -20.18 -8.09
C GLY A 205 -9.39 -21.05 -7.64
N THR A 206 -10.56 -20.83 -8.24
CA THR A 206 -11.73 -21.70 -8.00
C THR A 206 -11.62 -23.03 -8.76
N GLY A 207 -10.88 -23.04 -9.88
CA GLY A 207 -10.47 -24.23 -10.62
C GLY A 207 -8.96 -24.43 -10.56
N ASP A 208 -8.48 -25.51 -11.19
CA ASP A 208 -7.05 -25.74 -11.36
C ASP A 208 -6.43 -24.60 -12.18
N VAL A 209 -5.25 -24.14 -11.78
CA VAL A 209 -4.54 -23.03 -12.43
C VAL A 209 -3.21 -23.55 -12.96
N SER A 210 -3.08 -23.67 -14.28
CA SER A 210 -1.83 -24.06 -14.93
C SER A 210 -0.75 -23.00 -14.69
N VAL A 211 0.46 -23.45 -14.35
CA VAL A 211 1.60 -22.58 -14.11
C VAL A 211 2.63 -22.79 -15.22
N TYR A 212 2.92 -21.70 -15.93
CA TYR A 212 3.96 -21.65 -16.96
C TYR A 212 5.12 -20.79 -16.48
N PHE A 213 6.34 -21.20 -16.77
CA PHE A 213 7.56 -20.42 -16.47
C PHE A 213 8.15 -19.72 -17.71
N ASP A 214 7.38 -19.74 -18.80
CA ASP A 214 7.65 -19.06 -20.05
C ASP A 214 6.38 -18.30 -20.43
N ALA A 215 6.53 -17.18 -21.14
CA ALA A 215 5.38 -16.42 -21.62
C ALA A 215 4.54 -17.25 -22.61
N VAL A 216 3.24 -17.37 -22.36
CA VAL A 216 2.33 -18.17 -23.19
C VAL A 216 1.39 -17.27 -23.98
N VAL A 217 1.05 -17.68 -25.20
CA VAL A 217 0.08 -16.98 -26.04
C VAL A 217 -1.23 -17.76 -26.05
N LYS A 218 -2.26 -17.20 -25.41
CA LYS A 218 -3.67 -17.66 -25.45
C LYS A 218 -3.95 -19.11 -25.01
N PRO A 219 -3.66 -19.49 -23.76
CA PRO A 219 -4.31 -20.65 -23.16
C PRO A 219 -5.84 -20.42 -23.06
N GLU A 220 -6.63 -21.45 -23.36
CA GLU A 220 -8.09 -21.46 -23.17
C GLU A 220 -8.50 -21.85 -21.73
N GLU A 221 -7.52 -22.10 -20.86
CA GLU A 221 -7.67 -22.56 -19.47
C GLU A 221 -7.33 -21.46 -18.45
N ASN A 222 -7.56 -21.71 -17.16
CA ASN A 222 -6.98 -20.87 -16.12
C ASN A 222 -5.45 -21.00 -16.14
N TYR A 223 -4.74 -19.89 -16.18
CA TYR A 223 -3.29 -19.96 -16.08
C TYR A 223 -2.67 -18.73 -15.44
N VAL A 224 -1.44 -18.96 -14.97
CA VAL A 224 -0.47 -17.91 -14.68
C VAL A 224 0.82 -18.27 -15.42
N ASP A 225 1.33 -17.34 -16.22
CA ASP A 225 2.70 -17.41 -16.74
C ASP A 225 3.61 -16.47 -15.97
N ILE A 226 4.79 -16.94 -15.57
CA ILE A 226 5.81 -16.17 -14.87
C ILE A 226 7.07 -16.25 -15.73
N ALA A 227 7.29 -15.24 -16.56
CA ALA A 227 8.46 -15.15 -17.43
C ALA A 227 9.43 -14.07 -16.92
N GLU A 228 10.63 -14.01 -17.49
CA GLU A 228 11.58 -12.95 -17.21
C GLU A 228 10.96 -11.58 -17.54
N GLY A 229 10.71 -10.78 -16.49
CA GLY A 229 10.14 -9.45 -16.63
C GLY A 229 8.64 -9.39 -16.97
N SER A 230 7.89 -10.49 -16.97
CA SER A 230 6.43 -10.44 -17.17
C SER A 230 5.66 -11.48 -16.35
N ILE A 231 4.39 -11.17 -16.10
CA ILE A 231 3.41 -12.12 -15.58
C ILE A 231 2.10 -12.00 -16.36
N GLY A 232 1.58 -13.12 -16.87
CA GLY A 232 0.25 -13.22 -17.44
C GLY A 232 -0.70 -13.96 -16.51
N ILE A 233 -1.95 -13.51 -16.43
CA ILE A 233 -3.00 -14.08 -15.59
C ILE A 233 -4.26 -14.15 -16.44
N SER A 234 -4.89 -15.32 -16.52
CA SER A 234 -6.15 -15.49 -17.23
C SER A 234 -7.02 -16.52 -16.54
N SER A 235 -8.32 -16.37 -16.70
CA SER A 235 -9.28 -17.37 -16.23
C SER A 235 -10.06 -17.99 -17.40
N SER A 236 -10.72 -19.11 -17.13
CA SER A 236 -11.79 -19.65 -17.97
C SER A 236 -13.10 -18.89 -17.76
N GLU A 237 -14.12 -19.15 -18.59
CA GLU A 237 -15.44 -18.51 -18.52
C GLU A 237 -16.17 -18.72 -17.17
N THR A 238 -15.84 -19.78 -16.44
CA THR A 238 -16.59 -20.20 -15.24
C THR A 238 -15.79 -20.09 -13.95
N GLU A 239 -14.51 -19.75 -14.03
CA GLU A 239 -13.58 -19.83 -12.90
C GLU A 239 -12.88 -18.49 -12.66
N GLU A 240 -12.23 -18.40 -11.51
CA GLU A 240 -11.48 -17.25 -11.05
C GLU A 240 -10.02 -17.65 -10.79
N VAL A 241 -9.10 -16.78 -11.18
CA VAL A 241 -7.68 -16.85 -10.81
C VAL A 241 -7.32 -15.63 -9.97
N ASN A 242 -6.67 -15.87 -8.84
CA ASN A 242 -6.19 -14.86 -7.92
C ASN A 242 -4.67 -14.94 -7.78
N VAL A 243 -4.00 -13.82 -8.00
CA VAL A 243 -2.56 -13.68 -7.79
C VAL A 243 -2.31 -12.56 -6.78
N LYS A 244 -1.77 -12.93 -5.64
CA LYS A 244 -1.26 -12.00 -4.63
C LYS A 244 0.24 -11.87 -4.75
N VAL A 245 0.71 -10.66 -4.99
CA VAL A 245 2.13 -10.32 -5.07
C VAL A 245 2.64 -10.00 -3.66
N LEU A 246 3.75 -10.63 -3.28
CA LEU A 246 4.40 -10.51 -1.98
C LEU A 246 5.47 -9.40 -2.00
N PRO A 247 5.80 -8.83 -0.82
CA PRO A 247 6.92 -7.90 -0.66
C PRO A 247 8.22 -8.37 -1.31
N GLY A 248 8.97 -7.44 -1.90
CA GLY A 248 10.24 -7.75 -2.57
C GLY A 248 10.10 -8.20 -4.02
N ASN A 249 8.89 -8.17 -4.59
CA ASN A 249 8.70 -8.45 -6.01
C ASN A 249 9.37 -7.38 -6.89
N GLU A 250 10.28 -7.82 -7.76
CA GLU A 250 11.08 -6.95 -8.63
C GLU A 250 10.29 -6.40 -9.82
N LEU A 251 9.31 -7.15 -10.34
CA LEU A 251 8.47 -6.70 -11.46
C LEU A 251 7.66 -5.45 -11.07
N PHE A 252 7.15 -5.44 -9.84
CA PHE A 252 6.33 -4.37 -9.30
C PHE A 252 7.08 -3.34 -8.44
N ASP A 253 8.40 -3.46 -8.32
CA ASP A 253 9.27 -2.60 -7.48
C ASP A 253 8.73 -2.42 -6.06
N MET A 254 8.30 -3.51 -5.43
CA MET A 254 7.78 -3.54 -4.05
C MET A 254 8.94 -3.48 -3.04
N LEU A 255 9.75 -2.43 -3.18
CA LEU A 255 11.05 -2.20 -2.55
C LEU A 255 11.10 -0.82 -1.89
N LYS A 256 11.95 -0.72 -0.86
CA LYS A 256 12.32 0.53 -0.19
C LYS A 256 13.82 0.60 0.00
N TYR A 257 14.33 1.80 0.26
CA TYR A 257 15.73 1.97 0.63
C TYR A 257 16.01 1.51 2.08
N ASP A 258 17.15 0.86 2.24
CA ASP A 258 17.82 0.60 3.50
C ASP A 258 19.01 1.54 3.62
N TYR A 259 18.87 2.56 4.46
CA TYR A 259 19.89 3.54 4.74
C TYR A 259 20.93 3.08 5.77
N SER A 260 20.87 1.81 6.22
CA SER A 260 21.93 1.23 7.05
C SER A 260 23.19 0.87 6.26
N THR A 261 23.12 0.91 4.93
CA THR A 261 24.22 0.69 3.99
C THR A 261 24.62 1.98 3.27
N ASP A 262 25.88 2.06 2.79
CA ASP A 262 26.40 3.18 2.01
C ASP A 262 27.14 2.67 0.76
N PRO A 263 26.59 2.86 -0.47
CA PRO A 263 25.32 3.55 -0.75
C PRO A 263 24.10 2.75 -0.26
N PRO A 264 22.94 3.41 -0.05
CA PRO A 264 21.71 2.73 0.37
C PRO A 264 21.33 1.58 -0.56
N SER A 265 20.95 0.45 0.02
CA SER A 265 20.53 -0.76 -0.70
C SER A 265 19.00 -0.88 -0.76
N LEU A 266 18.47 -1.65 -1.71
CA LEU A 266 17.04 -1.93 -1.79
C LEU A 266 16.68 -3.17 -0.99
N ILE A 267 15.59 -3.11 -0.22
CA ILE A 267 15.04 -4.22 0.56
C ILE A 267 13.52 -4.33 0.36
N PRO A 268 12.92 -5.52 0.57
CA PRO A 268 11.47 -5.70 0.53
C PRO A 268 10.70 -4.73 1.43
N SER A 269 9.55 -4.28 0.95
CA SER A 269 8.62 -3.43 1.70
C SER A 269 7.36 -4.20 2.11
N GLU A 270 7.20 -4.47 3.41
CA GLU A 270 5.99 -5.09 3.98
C GLU A 270 4.74 -4.19 3.92
N MET A 271 4.89 -2.94 3.48
CA MET A 271 3.76 -1.99 3.36
C MET A 271 3.03 -2.12 2.02
N ASP A 272 3.61 -2.83 1.05
CA ASP A 272 3.01 -2.98 -0.26
C ASP A 272 2.00 -4.13 -0.30
N HIS A 273 0.90 -3.87 -0.97
CA HIS A 273 -0.12 -4.86 -1.24
C HIS A 273 -0.50 -4.79 -2.70
N LEU A 274 -0.49 -5.93 -3.37
CA LEU A 274 -1.05 -6.08 -4.70
C LEU A 274 -1.70 -7.45 -4.82
N GLU A 275 -2.95 -7.43 -5.23
CA GLU A 275 -3.75 -8.61 -5.51
C GLU A 275 -4.49 -8.38 -6.83
N ILE A 276 -4.35 -9.33 -7.76
CA ILE A 276 -4.98 -9.29 -9.07
C ILE A 276 -5.90 -10.52 -9.14
N THR A 277 -7.18 -10.27 -9.34
CA THR A 277 -8.19 -11.30 -9.58
C THR A 277 -8.71 -11.16 -11.01
N VAL A 278 -8.83 -12.27 -11.71
CA VAL A 278 -9.35 -12.37 -13.08
C VAL A 278 -10.40 -13.47 -13.11
N SER A 279 -11.55 -13.23 -13.74
CA SER A 279 -12.65 -14.21 -13.84
C SER A 279 -13.40 -14.09 -15.17
N GLY A 280 -14.21 -15.09 -15.52
CA GLY A 280 -15.14 -15.00 -16.65
C GLY A 280 -14.52 -15.00 -18.05
N GLY A 281 -13.34 -15.59 -18.22
CA GLY A 281 -12.64 -15.67 -19.51
C GLY A 281 -11.70 -14.50 -19.77
N ASP A 282 -11.51 -13.62 -18.80
CA ASP A 282 -10.70 -12.41 -18.96
C ASP A 282 -9.20 -12.67 -18.75
N SER A 283 -8.36 -11.66 -19.06
CA SER A 283 -6.92 -11.75 -18.81
C SER A 283 -6.21 -10.42 -18.56
N ILE A 284 -5.14 -10.46 -17.78
CA ILE A 284 -4.22 -9.34 -17.54
C ILE A 284 -2.79 -9.82 -17.74
N SER A 285 -1.99 -9.00 -18.42
CA SER A 285 -0.54 -9.17 -18.50
C SER A 285 0.17 -7.98 -17.89
N ALA A 286 1.17 -8.21 -17.05
CA ALA A 286 2.04 -7.17 -16.51
C ALA A 286 3.46 -7.33 -17.07
N PHE A 287 4.07 -6.20 -17.43
CA PHE A 287 5.40 -6.13 -18.00
C PHE A 287 6.27 -5.17 -17.19
N SER A 288 7.44 -5.65 -16.77
CA SER A 288 8.46 -4.82 -16.15
C SER A 288 8.97 -3.78 -17.15
N ARG A 289 9.24 -2.59 -16.64
CA ARG A 289 9.96 -1.52 -17.35
C ARG A 289 11.10 -0.97 -16.50
N ALA A 290 11.63 -1.80 -15.61
CA ALA A 290 12.70 -1.43 -14.70
C ALA A 290 13.97 -0.95 -15.44
N GLU A 291 14.30 -1.57 -16.58
CA GLU A 291 15.42 -1.14 -17.43
C GLU A 291 15.24 0.28 -18.01
N GLU A 292 13.99 0.73 -18.19
CA GLU A 292 13.66 2.10 -18.59
C GLU A 292 13.59 3.08 -17.41
N GLY A 293 13.79 2.60 -16.17
CA GLY A 293 13.54 3.37 -14.96
C GLY A 293 12.07 3.70 -14.74
N LYS A 294 11.14 2.88 -15.26
CA LYS A 294 9.68 3.10 -15.17
C LYS A 294 8.95 2.01 -14.38
N THR A 295 7.80 2.37 -13.84
CA THR A 295 6.85 1.45 -13.19
C THR A 295 6.36 0.39 -14.18
N PRO A 296 5.92 -0.78 -13.73
CA PRO A 296 5.38 -1.80 -14.63
C PRO A 296 4.15 -1.31 -15.40
N LYS A 297 3.92 -1.93 -16.56
CA LYS A 297 2.75 -1.71 -17.39
C LYS A 297 1.85 -2.94 -17.35
N LEU A 298 0.59 -2.76 -17.00
CA LEU A 298 -0.46 -3.76 -17.06
C LEU A 298 -1.31 -3.51 -18.30
N VAL A 299 -1.62 -4.59 -19.00
CA VAL A 299 -2.47 -4.61 -20.18
C VAL A 299 -3.60 -5.56 -19.89
N HIS A 300 -4.83 -5.03 -19.88
CA HIS A 300 -6.04 -5.84 -19.88
C HIS A 300 -6.29 -6.36 -21.31
N ASN A 301 -6.47 -7.67 -21.46
CA ASN A 301 -6.87 -8.26 -22.73
C ASN A 301 -8.30 -8.81 -22.58
N ASP A 302 -9.27 -8.00 -23.04
CA ASP A 302 -10.70 -8.26 -22.88
C ASP A 302 -11.11 -9.58 -23.51
N GLY A 303 -11.35 -10.58 -22.66
CA GLY A 303 -11.87 -11.89 -23.03
C GLY A 303 -13.37 -12.05 -22.83
N GLY A 304 -14.09 -11.00 -22.38
CA GLY A 304 -15.51 -11.09 -22.05
C GLY A 304 -15.83 -11.23 -20.56
N GLY A 305 -14.83 -11.42 -19.70
CA GLY A 305 -15.02 -11.52 -18.24
C GLY A 305 -14.77 -10.25 -17.42
N GLU A 306 -14.32 -10.45 -16.18
CA GLU A 306 -14.05 -9.41 -15.19
C GLU A 306 -12.60 -9.46 -14.68
N PHE A 307 -12.14 -8.32 -14.17
CA PHE A 307 -10.91 -8.29 -13.38
C PHE A 307 -10.99 -7.28 -12.25
N SER A 308 -10.16 -7.49 -11.23
CA SER A 308 -10.00 -6.61 -10.08
C SER A 308 -8.53 -6.54 -9.69
N ILE A 309 -7.97 -5.34 -9.63
CA ILE A 309 -6.67 -5.04 -9.08
C ILE A 309 -6.87 -4.30 -7.75
N ASN A 310 -6.35 -4.85 -6.67
CA ASN A 310 -6.39 -4.29 -5.33
C ASN A 310 -4.97 -3.98 -4.86
N THR A 311 -4.64 -2.69 -4.75
CA THR A 311 -3.36 -2.21 -4.21
C THR A 311 -3.44 -1.86 -2.72
N GLY A 312 -4.40 -2.45 -1.99
CA GLY A 312 -4.66 -2.17 -0.58
C GLY A 312 -5.51 -0.93 -0.38
N ARG A 313 -5.10 0.24 -0.87
CA ARG A 313 -5.91 1.48 -0.80
C ARG A 313 -6.73 1.75 -2.06
N ILE A 314 -6.25 1.35 -3.23
CA ILE A 314 -6.97 1.53 -4.48
C ILE A 314 -7.45 0.17 -4.95
N LYS A 315 -8.74 0.07 -5.26
CA LYS A 315 -9.33 -1.07 -5.94
C LYS A 315 -9.86 -0.59 -7.28
N MET A 316 -9.44 -1.22 -8.37
CA MET A 316 -9.90 -0.89 -9.73
C MET A 316 -10.18 -2.16 -10.51
N GLY A 317 -11.05 -2.06 -11.51
CA GLY A 317 -11.39 -3.24 -12.30
C GLY A 317 -12.47 -2.98 -13.33
N ILE A 318 -12.85 -4.05 -14.01
CA ILE A 318 -14.05 -4.13 -14.83
C ILE A 318 -14.94 -5.21 -14.20
N LYS A 319 -16.22 -4.89 -14.02
CA LYS A 319 -17.24 -5.82 -13.54
C LYS A 319 -18.47 -5.76 -14.43
N GLU A 320 -19.23 -6.84 -14.50
CA GLU A 320 -20.57 -6.83 -15.07
C GLU A 320 -21.53 -6.10 -14.12
N ASP A 321 -22.27 -5.13 -14.64
CA ASP A 321 -23.36 -4.51 -13.91
C ASP A 321 -24.51 -5.52 -13.76
N GLY A 322 -24.78 -5.92 -12.52
CA GLY A 322 -25.83 -6.90 -12.21
C GLY A 322 -27.25 -6.48 -12.61
N GLU A 323 -27.50 -5.21 -12.93
CA GLU A 323 -28.81 -4.75 -13.44
C GLU A 323 -28.91 -4.77 -14.96
N THR A 324 -27.87 -4.36 -15.68
CA THR A 324 -27.88 -4.17 -17.14
C THR A 324 -27.20 -5.30 -17.91
N GLY A 325 -26.27 -6.01 -17.27
CA GLY A 325 -25.32 -6.91 -17.93
C GLY A 325 -24.21 -6.15 -18.69
N ASP A 326 -24.20 -4.81 -18.63
CA ASP A 326 -23.15 -4.02 -19.27
C ASP A 326 -21.88 -4.04 -18.40
N LYS A 327 -20.72 -4.08 -19.04
CA LYS A 327 -19.44 -4.00 -18.31
C LYS A 327 -19.16 -2.55 -17.90
N GLU A 328 -18.93 -2.35 -16.61
CA GLU A 328 -18.54 -1.05 -16.05
C GLU A 328 -17.13 -1.11 -15.46
N SER A 329 -16.27 -0.18 -15.91
CA SER A 329 -15.02 0.11 -15.21
C SER A 329 -15.34 0.78 -13.87
N TYR A 330 -14.74 0.30 -12.79
CA TYR A 330 -14.88 0.91 -11.48
C TYR A 330 -13.52 1.24 -10.89
N LEU A 331 -13.53 2.25 -10.03
CA LEU A 331 -12.39 2.68 -9.24
C LEU A 331 -12.89 3.11 -7.88
N THR A 332 -12.46 2.40 -6.86
CA THR A 332 -12.84 2.62 -5.47
C THR A 332 -11.58 2.90 -4.66
N ILE A 333 -11.61 3.96 -3.86
CA ILE A 333 -10.55 4.25 -2.89
C ILE A 333 -11.06 3.84 -1.52
N ASN A 334 -10.35 2.93 -0.87
CA ASN A 334 -10.62 2.58 0.51
C ASN A 334 -10.32 3.78 1.40
N ASN A 335 -11.23 4.07 2.35
CA ASN A 335 -11.06 5.20 3.26
C ASN A 335 -9.72 5.10 4.01
N LEU A 336 -8.98 6.22 4.02
CA LEU A 336 -7.72 6.40 4.74
C LEU A 336 -7.84 6.10 6.24
N PHE A 337 -9.04 6.35 6.80
CA PHE A 337 -9.37 6.14 8.20
C PHE A 337 -10.45 5.09 8.34
N SER A 338 -10.24 4.12 9.23
CA SER A 338 -11.27 3.15 9.61
C SER A 338 -12.32 3.83 10.51
N LYS A 339 -13.22 4.65 9.90
CA LYS A 339 -14.20 5.51 10.61
C LYS A 339 -13.53 6.64 11.43
N HIS A 340 -14.31 7.67 11.78
CA HIS A 340 -13.87 8.94 12.38
C HIS A 340 -12.78 8.79 13.49
N GLY A 341 -11.49 8.93 13.13
CA GLY A 341 -10.36 8.85 14.07
C GLY A 341 -9.81 7.46 14.38
N GLY A 342 -9.92 6.49 13.45
CA GLY A 342 -9.31 5.16 13.60
C GLY A 342 -7.82 5.10 13.22
N VAL A 343 -7.16 4.00 13.58
CA VAL A 343 -5.76 3.69 13.22
C VAL A 343 -5.57 3.85 11.70
N ILE A 344 -4.59 4.65 11.29
CA ILE A 344 -4.23 4.79 9.87
C ILE A 344 -3.88 3.43 9.31
N ASN A 345 -4.47 3.07 8.18
CA ASN A 345 -4.05 1.91 7.40
C ASN A 345 -2.70 2.23 6.75
N PRO A 346 -1.56 1.66 7.20
CA PRO A 346 -0.24 2.02 6.66
C PRO A 346 0.04 1.39 5.30
N VAL A 347 -0.87 0.55 4.78
CA VAL A 347 -0.70 -0.10 3.48
C VAL A 347 -0.60 0.95 2.39
N ASN A 348 0.42 0.81 1.55
CA ASN A 348 0.68 1.63 0.38
C ASN A 348 0.21 0.89 -0.88
N SER A 349 -0.02 1.67 -1.92
CA SER A 349 -0.38 1.15 -3.23
C SER A 349 0.86 0.74 -4.00
N VAL A 350 0.72 -0.20 -4.92
CA VAL A 350 1.76 -0.47 -5.91
C VAL A 350 1.57 0.46 -7.10
N ALA A 351 2.68 1.05 -7.56
CA ALA A 351 2.68 1.95 -8.70
C ALA A 351 2.79 1.18 -10.02
N PHE A 352 1.87 1.45 -10.94
CA PHE A 352 1.85 0.86 -12.27
C PHE A 352 1.07 1.73 -13.27
N GLU A 353 1.14 1.39 -14.54
CA GLU A 353 0.25 1.93 -15.58
C GLU A 353 -0.65 0.83 -16.13
N LEU A 354 -1.97 1.01 -16.03
CA LEU A 354 -2.98 0.09 -16.57
C LEU A 354 -3.55 0.63 -17.87
N VAL A 355 -3.45 -0.17 -18.93
CA VAL A 355 -4.13 0.03 -20.22
C VAL A 355 -5.33 -0.89 -20.29
N LEU A 356 -6.53 -0.32 -20.38
CA LEU A 356 -7.79 -1.07 -20.37
C LEU A 356 -8.10 -1.75 -21.71
N LYS A 357 -7.63 -1.20 -22.83
CA LYS A 357 -7.78 -1.84 -24.15
C LYS A 357 -6.53 -1.65 -24.97
N GLU A 358 -6.08 -2.70 -25.64
CA GLU A 358 -4.84 -2.64 -26.41
C GLU A 358 -4.91 -1.63 -27.56
N GLU A 359 -6.07 -1.42 -28.18
CA GLU A 359 -6.28 -0.35 -29.18
C GLU A 359 -6.28 1.08 -28.59
N GLU A 360 -6.53 1.23 -27.29
CA GLU A 360 -6.56 2.51 -26.58
C GLU A 360 -5.22 2.78 -25.88
N LYS A 361 -4.08 2.50 -26.53
CA LYS A 361 -2.73 2.69 -25.93
C LYS A 361 -2.48 4.10 -25.40
N ASP A 362 -3.21 5.06 -25.93
CA ASP A 362 -3.11 6.46 -25.54
C ASP A 362 -3.82 6.75 -24.20
N SER A 363 -4.78 5.92 -23.77
CA SER A 363 -5.52 6.06 -22.52
C SER A 363 -5.01 5.08 -21.47
N LEU A 364 -4.48 5.59 -20.36
CA LEU A 364 -4.02 4.74 -19.24
C LEU A 364 -4.39 5.32 -17.88
N ILE A 365 -4.51 4.42 -16.91
CA ILE A 365 -4.62 4.74 -15.48
C ILE A 365 -3.23 4.54 -14.88
N ARG A 366 -2.66 5.59 -14.30
CA ARG A 366 -1.37 5.53 -13.61
C ARG A 366 -1.59 5.60 -12.12
N THR A 367 -1.01 4.68 -11.35
CA THR A 367 -1.00 4.71 -9.88
C THR A 367 0.37 5.12 -9.34
N SER A 368 0.41 5.45 -8.05
CA SER A 368 1.64 5.76 -7.31
C SER A 368 1.68 5.05 -5.96
N SER A 369 2.87 4.91 -5.39
CA SER A 369 3.03 4.32 -4.06
C SER A 369 2.41 5.13 -2.93
N SER A 370 2.19 6.41 -3.17
CA SER A 370 1.51 7.34 -2.27
C SER A 370 -0.01 7.23 -2.32
N ASN A 371 -0.57 6.14 -2.87
CA ASN A 371 -2.00 5.88 -2.95
C ASN A 371 -2.77 6.90 -3.80
N ARG A 372 -2.13 7.44 -4.83
CA ARG A 372 -2.73 8.37 -5.80
C ARG A 372 -2.79 7.72 -7.16
N TRP A 373 -3.69 8.22 -7.99
CA TRP A 373 -3.81 7.80 -9.37
C TRP A 373 -4.14 9.00 -10.26
N GLN A 374 -3.93 8.84 -11.56
CA GLN A 374 -4.37 9.78 -12.59
C GLN A 374 -4.76 9.02 -13.85
N VAL A 375 -5.67 9.58 -14.65
CA VAL A 375 -5.94 9.12 -16.02
C VAL A 375 -5.23 10.05 -17.00
N THR A 376 -4.50 9.45 -17.93
CA THR A 376 -3.86 10.20 -19.02
C THR A 376 -4.37 9.70 -20.35
N VAL A 377 -4.61 10.62 -21.29
CA VAL A 377 -4.92 10.33 -22.71
C VAL A 377 -3.87 11.04 -23.57
N ASN A 378 -3.17 10.33 -24.45
CA ASN A 378 -2.03 10.82 -25.23
C ASN A 378 -0.90 11.40 -24.36
N ASN A 379 -0.64 10.80 -23.19
CA ASN A 379 0.27 11.31 -22.15
C ASN A 379 -0.14 12.69 -21.56
N GLU A 380 -1.30 13.23 -21.93
CA GLU A 380 -1.86 14.42 -21.31
C GLU A 380 -2.83 14.01 -20.21
N GLN A 381 -2.74 14.67 -19.06
CA GLN A 381 -3.67 14.44 -17.95
C GLN A 381 -5.08 14.83 -18.37
N VAL A 382 -6.03 13.90 -18.28
CA VAL A 382 -7.43 14.19 -18.60
C VAL A 382 -8.23 14.35 -17.33
N THR A 383 -8.91 15.50 -17.23
CA THR A 383 -9.93 15.71 -16.20
C THR A 383 -11.20 14.99 -16.63
N VAL A 384 -11.42 13.77 -16.14
CA VAL A 384 -12.66 13.03 -16.38
C VAL A 384 -13.76 13.66 -15.49
N ASN A 385 -14.77 14.28 -16.11
CA ASN A 385 -15.92 14.91 -15.44
C ASN A 385 -15.56 15.82 -14.25
N ASN A 386 -15.10 17.04 -14.56
CA ASN A 386 -14.97 18.29 -13.77
C ASN A 386 -14.66 18.34 -12.26
N ASP A 387 -14.81 17.30 -11.44
CA ASP A 387 -14.58 17.41 -9.99
C ASP A 387 -13.78 16.24 -9.38
N VAL A 388 -13.84 15.01 -9.90
CA VAL A 388 -13.33 13.85 -9.12
C VAL A 388 -11.86 13.49 -9.40
N VAL A 389 -11.36 13.63 -10.63
CA VAL A 389 -10.03 13.09 -11.00
C VAL A 389 -8.86 14.00 -10.60
N ASN A 390 -9.03 15.32 -10.63
CA ASN A 390 -7.98 16.25 -10.18
C ASN A 390 -7.91 16.36 -8.65
N GLU A 391 -9.01 16.10 -7.93
CA GLU A 391 -9.04 16.19 -6.47
C GLU A 391 -8.19 15.09 -5.80
N LEU A 392 -8.08 13.90 -6.41
CA LEU A 392 -7.46 12.74 -5.77
C LEU A 392 -5.93 12.76 -5.79
N ALA A 393 -5.33 13.44 -6.77
CA ALA A 393 -3.92 13.76 -6.75
C ALA A 393 -3.62 14.99 -5.89
N PHE A 394 -4.63 15.75 -5.43
CA PHE A 394 -4.53 16.93 -4.54
C PHE A 394 -3.24 17.76 -4.70
N GLY A 395 -2.86 18.06 -5.94
CA GLY A 395 -1.67 18.85 -6.29
C GLY A 395 -0.29 18.16 -6.19
N LEU A 396 -0.21 16.91 -5.72
CA LEU A 396 1.04 16.14 -5.73
C LEU A 396 1.21 15.34 -7.02
N LYS A 397 2.46 15.10 -7.39
CA LYS A 397 2.83 14.45 -8.64
C LYS A 397 2.49 12.94 -8.63
N VAL A 398 1.95 12.45 -9.75
CA VAL A 398 1.87 11.02 -10.07
C VAL A 398 2.80 10.74 -11.25
N SER A 399 3.84 9.95 -11.01
CA SER A 399 4.91 9.69 -11.99
C SER A 399 4.90 8.25 -12.45
N ASP A 400 5.42 7.99 -13.66
CA ASP A 400 5.75 6.64 -14.14
C ASP A 400 7.17 6.21 -13.75
N GLN A 401 7.94 7.08 -13.10
CA GLN A 401 9.35 6.83 -12.80
C GLN A 401 9.46 5.91 -11.58
N LEU A 402 10.28 4.86 -11.70
CA LEU A 402 10.52 3.87 -10.66
C LEU A 402 10.99 4.53 -9.36
N GLU A 403 12.04 5.35 -9.44
CA GLU A 403 12.63 6.06 -8.29
C GLU A 403 11.61 6.91 -7.54
N PHE A 404 10.72 7.58 -8.27
CA PHE A 404 9.68 8.41 -7.67
C PHE A 404 8.61 7.58 -6.95
N ASN A 405 8.40 6.33 -7.37
CA ASN A 405 7.37 5.45 -6.85
C ASN A 405 7.87 4.42 -5.84
N ARG A 406 9.16 4.40 -5.53
CA ARG A 406 9.65 3.61 -4.40
C ARG A 406 8.94 4.01 -3.11
N ILE A 407 8.85 3.05 -2.20
CA ILE A 407 8.18 3.27 -0.94
C ILE A 407 9.00 4.20 -0.07
N LYS A 408 8.45 5.40 0.12
CA LYS A 408 9.06 6.46 0.93
C LYS A 408 8.73 6.24 2.40
N THR A 409 9.73 6.41 3.24
CA THR A 409 9.69 6.29 4.69
C THR A 409 10.23 7.56 5.35
N ILE A 410 10.25 7.59 6.68
CA ILE A 410 10.85 8.70 7.42
C ILE A 410 12.38 8.76 7.26
N GLU A 411 13.03 7.62 6.98
CA GLU A 411 14.48 7.56 6.77
C GLU A 411 14.86 8.19 5.43
N ASP A 412 14.01 8.09 4.41
CA ASP A 412 14.19 8.80 3.14
C ASP A 412 14.23 10.32 3.37
N LEU A 413 13.31 10.84 4.19
CA LEU A 413 13.28 12.27 4.52
C LEU A 413 14.54 12.72 5.27
N LYS A 414 15.00 11.95 6.26
CA LYS A 414 16.24 12.24 7.00
C LYS A 414 17.47 12.20 6.11
N TYR A 415 17.48 11.31 5.11
CA TYR A 415 18.58 11.21 4.16
C TYR A 415 18.60 12.40 3.19
N ILE A 416 17.43 12.80 2.67
CA ILE A 416 17.29 13.92 1.71
C ILE A 416 17.50 15.28 2.40
N TYR A 417 16.97 15.47 3.60
CA TYR A 417 17.01 16.72 4.36
C TYR A 417 17.69 16.52 5.73
N PRO A 418 19.02 16.32 5.78
CA PRO A 418 19.74 15.97 7.00
C PRO A 418 19.73 17.06 8.09
N ASP A 419 19.43 18.31 7.70
CA ASP A 419 19.35 19.45 8.62
C ASP A 419 17.96 19.61 9.27
N ILE A 420 16.98 18.82 8.86
CA ILE A 420 15.61 18.80 9.42
C ILE A 420 15.42 17.54 10.26
N GLU A 421 14.92 17.71 11.49
CA GLU A 421 14.59 16.59 12.36
C GLU A 421 13.20 16.02 12.01
N PHE A 422 13.12 14.72 11.73
CA PHE A 422 11.86 14.04 11.44
C PHE A 422 11.52 13.01 12.52
N GLU A 423 10.35 13.14 13.14
CA GLU A 423 9.89 12.20 14.18
C GLU A 423 8.39 11.88 14.07
N ILE A 424 7.98 10.72 14.57
CA ILE A 424 6.57 10.41 14.77
C ILE A 424 6.13 10.97 16.13
N PHE A 425 5.12 11.82 16.12
CA PHE A 425 4.57 12.44 17.32
C PHE A 425 3.89 11.41 18.22
N GLN A 426 4.46 11.18 19.41
CA GLN A 426 3.85 10.33 20.43
C GLN A 426 2.99 11.17 21.37
N LYS A 427 1.67 11.15 21.19
CA LYS A 427 0.76 11.83 22.11
C LYS A 427 0.67 11.07 23.43
N THR A 428 1.10 11.73 24.49
CA THR A 428 0.88 11.30 25.87
C THR A 428 -0.32 12.03 26.45
N LEU A 429 -1.35 11.29 26.85
CA LEU A 429 -2.48 11.80 27.63
C LEU A 429 -2.19 11.62 29.12
N GLU A 430 -2.20 12.69 29.90
CA GLU A 430 -2.22 12.58 31.35
C GLU A 430 -3.67 12.49 31.84
N ILE A 431 -4.05 11.34 32.41
CA ILE A 431 -5.38 11.13 32.97
C ILE A 431 -5.28 11.16 34.49
N MET A 432 -5.97 12.12 35.10
CA MET A 432 -6.10 12.17 36.56
C MET A 432 -7.06 11.05 37.02
N SER A 433 -6.53 10.10 37.79
CA SER A 433 -7.30 9.05 38.43
C SER A 433 -8.24 9.61 39.50
N ALA A 434 -9.23 8.83 39.92
CA ALA A 434 -10.15 9.19 41.01
C ALA A 434 -9.45 9.47 42.35
N GLY A 435 -8.18 9.05 42.50
CA GLY A 435 -7.32 9.34 43.66
C GLY A 435 -6.46 10.59 43.53
N GLY A 436 -6.52 11.32 42.41
CA GLY A 436 -5.72 12.53 42.16
C GLY A 436 -4.31 12.27 41.59
N GLU A 437 -3.93 11.01 41.33
CA GLU A 437 -2.68 10.69 40.63
C GLU A 437 -2.89 10.79 39.11
N PHE A 438 -1.95 11.43 38.40
CA PHE A 438 -1.94 11.46 36.94
C PHE A 438 -1.28 10.20 36.39
N THR A 439 -1.98 9.50 35.50
CA THR A 439 -1.44 8.39 34.72
C THR A 439 -1.21 8.86 33.30
N THR A 440 0.04 8.81 32.83
CA THR A 440 0.37 9.07 31.43
C THR A 440 0.03 7.85 30.58
N ILE A 441 -1.01 7.96 29.75
CA ILE A 441 -1.36 6.99 28.73
C ILE A 441 -0.71 7.41 27.42
N LYS A 442 0.16 6.58 26.87
CA LYS A 442 0.60 6.73 25.47
C LYS A 442 -0.55 6.32 24.57
N ILE A 443 -1.08 7.25 23.78
CA ILE A 443 -2.00 6.88 22.70
C ILE A 443 -1.18 6.12 21.66
N PRO A 444 -1.68 5.00 21.12
CA PRO A 444 -1.02 4.32 20.01
C PRO A 444 -0.72 5.33 18.90
N SER A 445 0.56 5.57 18.65
CA SER A 445 1.04 6.43 17.57
C SER A 445 1.32 5.57 16.33
N LEU A 446 1.47 6.23 15.19
CA LEU A 446 1.98 5.61 13.97
C LEU A 446 3.24 4.78 14.28
N LYS A 447 3.31 3.55 13.76
CA LYS A 447 4.56 2.78 13.76
C LYS A 447 5.52 3.27 12.69
N SER A 448 4.97 3.78 11.60
CA SER A 448 5.65 4.35 10.44
C SER A 448 4.77 5.41 9.79
N ILE A 449 5.37 6.36 9.09
CA ILE A 449 4.64 7.28 8.22
C ILE A 449 4.23 6.58 6.92
N THR A 450 3.20 7.08 6.25
CA THR A 450 2.79 6.57 4.94
C THR A 450 3.69 7.20 3.86
N SER A 451 3.79 6.56 2.69
CA SER A 451 4.54 7.16 1.56
C SER A 451 3.89 8.45 1.06
N ASN A 452 2.58 8.60 1.30
CA ASN A 452 1.81 9.80 0.99
C ASN A 452 2.28 11.01 1.82
N MET A 453 2.51 10.85 3.12
CA MET A 453 3.06 11.90 3.98
C MET A 453 4.48 12.28 3.58
N ALA A 454 5.31 11.26 3.32
CA ALA A 454 6.70 11.49 2.91
C ALA A 454 6.76 12.26 1.59
N GLN A 455 5.98 11.86 0.58
CA GLN A 455 5.91 12.58 -0.68
C GLN A 455 5.39 14.01 -0.53
N PHE A 456 4.35 14.21 0.29
CA PHE A 456 3.85 15.55 0.57
C PHE A 456 4.94 16.47 1.12
N VAL A 457 5.67 16.01 2.14
CA VAL A 457 6.74 16.80 2.75
C VAL A 457 7.86 17.08 1.76
N THR A 458 8.31 16.07 1.00
CA THR A 458 9.34 16.26 -0.04
C THR A 458 8.90 17.29 -1.08
N GLU A 459 7.72 17.13 -1.68
CA GLU A 459 7.26 18.07 -2.71
C GLU A 459 7.00 19.48 -2.16
N TRP A 460 6.57 19.60 -0.90
CA TRP A 460 6.37 20.89 -0.25
C TRP A 460 7.69 21.62 0.01
N LEU A 461 8.69 20.94 0.58
CA LEU A 461 10.03 21.50 0.80
C LEU A 461 10.72 21.86 -0.53
N ASP A 462 10.66 20.97 -1.53
CA ASP A 462 11.22 21.22 -2.86
C ASP A 462 10.59 22.44 -3.56
N SER A 463 9.29 22.65 -3.36
CA SER A 463 8.58 23.81 -3.91
C SER A 463 8.90 25.13 -3.19
N ASN A 464 9.46 25.05 -1.98
CA ASN A 464 9.75 26.19 -1.12
C ASN A 464 11.21 26.16 -0.63
N PRO A 465 12.23 26.31 -1.49
CA PRO A 465 13.65 26.14 -1.09
C PRO A 465 14.13 27.11 0.02
N THR A 466 13.35 28.15 0.35
CA THR A 466 13.61 29.02 1.50
C THR A 466 13.11 28.46 2.83
N THR A 467 12.28 27.41 2.85
CA THR A 467 11.72 26.82 4.08
C THR A 467 12.77 26.15 4.93
N ASP A 468 13.84 25.62 4.35
CA ASP A 468 14.89 24.91 5.10
C ASP A 468 15.55 25.80 6.16
N ALA A 469 15.50 27.13 6.00
CA ALA A 469 15.98 28.09 6.99
C ALA A 469 15.03 28.28 8.20
N TYR A 470 13.77 27.89 8.06
CA TYR A 470 12.68 28.13 9.02
C TYR A 470 11.99 26.85 9.48
N VAL A 471 12.35 25.70 8.94
CA VAL A 471 11.81 24.39 9.30
C VAL A 471 12.95 23.58 9.90
N ASN A 472 12.94 23.45 11.23
CA ASN A 472 13.94 22.68 11.95
C ASN A 472 13.45 21.26 12.26
N LYS A 473 12.14 21.08 12.42
CA LYS A 473 11.55 19.81 12.84
C LYS A 473 10.17 19.58 12.26
N ILE A 474 9.93 18.37 11.76
CA ILE A 474 8.63 17.90 11.29
C ILE A 474 8.21 16.67 12.08
N LEU A 475 7.03 16.78 12.67
CA LEU A 475 6.39 15.77 13.50
C LEU A 475 5.22 15.14 12.73
N PHE A 476 5.19 13.82 12.65
CA PHE A 476 4.11 13.09 11.98
C PHE A 476 3.06 12.60 12.96
N TYR A 477 1.79 12.89 12.70
CA TYR A 477 0.69 12.52 13.60
C TYR A 477 -0.47 11.88 12.81
N ASP A 478 -1.25 11.02 13.46
CA ASP A 478 -2.27 10.22 12.79
C ASP A 478 -3.59 10.97 12.54
N GLU A 479 -4.06 11.74 13.52
CA GLU A 479 -5.37 12.38 13.46
C GLU A 479 -5.33 13.86 13.03
N ALA A 480 -4.16 14.51 13.06
CA ALA A 480 -4.08 15.93 12.75
C ALA A 480 -4.26 16.18 11.25
N GLN A 481 -4.73 17.39 10.96
CA GLN A 481 -4.43 18.04 9.70
C GLN A 481 -2.95 18.48 9.74
N ALA A 482 -2.68 19.76 9.55
CA ALA A 482 -1.38 20.35 9.72
C ALA A 482 -1.45 21.37 10.87
N ALA A 483 -0.31 21.64 11.50
CA ALA A 483 -0.17 22.71 12.48
C ALA A 483 1.30 23.17 12.57
N ALA A 484 1.56 24.46 12.69
CA ALA A 484 2.80 24.92 13.33
C ALA A 484 2.63 24.91 14.85
N LEU A 485 3.60 24.33 15.57
CA LEU A 485 3.62 24.40 17.04
C LEU A 485 4.13 25.76 17.50
N PRO A 486 3.79 26.21 18.73
CA PRO A 486 4.29 27.46 19.33
C PRO A 486 5.77 27.35 19.75
N ILE A 487 6.58 26.74 18.89
CA ILE A 487 8.02 26.54 18.98
C ILE A 487 8.55 26.86 17.57
N PRO A 488 9.45 27.84 17.41
CA PRO A 488 9.96 28.24 16.11
C PRO A 488 10.50 27.04 15.30
N GLY A 489 9.99 26.91 14.08
CA GLY A 489 10.41 25.91 13.11
C GLY A 489 9.97 24.47 13.39
N VAL A 490 8.97 24.25 14.25
CA VAL A 490 8.41 22.93 14.51
C VAL A 490 7.01 22.79 13.92
N PHE A 491 6.84 21.82 13.02
CA PHE A 491 5.60 21.57 12.30
C PHE A 491 5.05 20.19 12.61
N ILE A 492 3.73 20.04 12.59
CA ILE A 492 3.02 18.77 12.63
C ILE A 492 2.30 18.58 11.31
N PHE A 493 2.50 17.43 10.67
CA PHE A 493 1.71 17.00 9.52
C PHE A 493 1.06 15.64 9.78
N GLY A 494 -0.24 15.55 9.52
CA GLY A 494 -1.00 14.31 9.58
C GLY A 494 -1.61 13.90 8.24
N GLU A 495 -2.06 12.64 8.14
CA GLU A 495 -2.60 12.08 6.87
C GLU A 495 -3.88 12.82 6.43
N ALA A 496 -4.61 13.45 7.37
CA ALA A 496 -5.83 14.19 7.06
C ALA A 496 -5.58 15.44 6.19
N VAL A 497 -4.33 15.94 6.12
CA VAL A 497 -3.89 16.98 5.17
C VAL A 497 -4.11 16.53 3.72
N LEU A 498 -4.08 15.23 3.48
CA LEU A 498 -4.07 14.62 2.16
C LEU A 498 -5.47 14.12 1.74
N VAL A 499 -6.51 14.44 2.52
CA VAL A 499 -7.91 14.10 2.21
C VAL A 499 -8.62 15.31 1.59
N PRO A 500 -9.01 15.25 0.31
CA PRO A 500 -9.87 16.25 -0.30
C PRO A 500 -11.20 16.33 0.47
N GLY A 501 -11.62 17.54 0.87
CA GLY A 501 -12.92 17.74 1.53
C GLY A 501 -12.96 17.55 3.05
N GLY A 502 -11.80 17.38 3.72
CA GLY A 502 -11.71 17.54 5.17
C GLY A 502 -12.35 18.88 5.62
N LYS A 503 -13.11 18.87 6.73
CA LYS A 503 -14.06 19.93 7.16
C LYS A 503 -13.53 21.38 7.25
N VAL A 504 -12.25 21.68 6.99
CA VAL A 504 -11.61 22.87 7.57
C VAL A 504 -11.06 23.89 6.57
N ILE A 505 -10.73 23.60 5.30
CA ILE A 505 -10.19 24.66 4.42
C ILE A 505 -10.78 24.63 3.00
N ARG A 506 -11.89 25.34 2.82
CA ARG A 506 -12.64 25.37 1.56
C ARG A 506 -12.08 26.39 0.59
N SER A 507 -11.04 25.98 -0.13
CA SER A 507 -10.55 26.52 -1.42
C SER A 507 -9.20 25.93 -1.81
N ILE A 508 -8.63 25.06 -0.97
CA ILE A 508 -7.36 24.40 -1.26
C ILE A 508 -7.57 23.38 -2.38
N THR A 509 -6.82 23.56 -3.45
CA THR A 509 -6.77 22.64 -4.60
C THR A 509 -5.47 21.82 -4.62
N ASP A 510 -4.52 22.17 -3.75
CA ASP A 510 -3.19 21.59 -3.67
C ASP A 510 -2.77 21.41 -2.21
N ALA A 511 -2.39 20.19 -1.83
CA ALA A 511 -1.91 19.86 -0.49
C ALA A 511 -0.82 20.81 0.01
N LYS A 512 0.08 21.26 -0.88
CA LYS A 512 1.20 22.15 -0.54
C LYS A 512 0.74 23.48 0.02
N GLN A 513 -0.44 23.96 -0.38
CA GLN A 513 -1.02 25.19 0.19
C GLN A 513 -1.33 25.04 1.69
N ILE A 514 -1.56 23.81 2.18
CA ILE A 514 -1.69 23.54 3.62
C ILE A 514 -0.32 23.70 4.30
N GLY A 515 0.74 23.14 3.70
CA GLY A 515 2.11 23.35 4.18
C GLY A 515 2.48 24.82 4.23
N ASP A 516 2.17 25.58 3.18
CA ASP A 516 2.42 27.03 3.11
C ASP A 516 1.59 27.81 4.14
N HIS A 517 0.36 27.38 4.39
CA HIS A 517 -0.47 27.96 5.45
C HIS A 517 0.17 27.75 6.82
N GLU A 518 0.63 26.53 7.12
CA GLU A 518 1.33 26.27 8.37
C GLU A 518 2.66 26.99 8.46
N LEU A 519 3.42 27.12 7.38
CA LEU A 519 4.67 27.88 7.36
C LEU A 519 4.48 29.31 7.88
N ARG A 520 3.36 29.93 7.52
CA ARG A 520 3.02 31.27 8.00
C ARG A 520 2.80 31.26 9.51
N HIS A 521 2.11 30.25 10.06
CA HIS A 521 2.03 30.03 11.52
C HIS A 521 3.41 29.82 12.13
N GLY A 522 4.32 29.14 11.42
CA GLY A 522 5.73 29.07 11.79
C GLY A 522 6.39 30.45 11.92
N PHE A 523 6.20 31.34 10.93
CA PHE A 523 6.75 32.69 10.96
C PHE A 523 6.22 33.51 12.15
N ASP A 524 4.97 33.32 12.56
CA ASP A 524 4.45 33.97 13.77
C ASP A 524 5.19 33.57 15.01
N ASN A 525 5.47 32.28 15.12
CA ASN A 525 6.20 31.75 16.26
C ASN A 525 7.63 32.31 16.27
N TYR A 526 8.26 32.49 15.10
CA TYR A 526 9.55 33.18 15.00
C TYR A 526 9.45 34.65 15.39
N ILE A 527 8.45 35.39 14.88
CA ILE A 527 8.23 36.80 15.20
C ILE A 527 8.00 36.97 16.70
N GLU A 528 7.08 36.19 17.29
CA GLU A 528 6.80 36.25 18.73
C GLU A 528 8.04 35.91 19.55
N HIS A 529 8.77 34.87 19.16
CA HIS A 529 10.00 34.47 19.84
C HIS A 529 11.05 35.59 19.81
N TYR A 530 11.34 36.17 18.65
CA TYR A 530 12.33 37.24 18.53
C TYR A 530 11.86 38.56 19.15
N GLU A 531 10.59 38.92 19.00
CA GLU A 531 10.04 40.11 19.65
C GLU A 531 10.18 40.02 21.17
N THR A 532 9.84 38.86 21.75
CA THR A 532 9.92 38.63 23.20
C THR A 532 11.35 38.49 23.71
N GLU A 533 12.29 38.00 22.90
CA GLU A 533 13.70 37.89 23.26
C GLU A 533 14.43 39.24 23.17
N ASP A 534 14.19 40.01 22.11
CA ASP A 534 15.02 41.16 21.74
C ASP A 534 14.47 42.51 22.22
N PHE A 535 13.17 42.62 22.50
CA PHE A 535 12.52 43.92 22.77
C PHE A 535 11.79 43.95 24.11
N SER A 536 11.67 45.15 24.68
CA SER A 536 10.79 45.36 25.82
C SER A 536 9.32 45.27 25.41
N ARG A 537 8.45 44.94 26.37
CA ARG A 537 7.00 44.88 26.13
C ARG A 537 6.43 46.19 25.55
N GLU A 538 6.94 47.35 25.95
CA GLU A 538 6.49 48.66 25.43
C GLU A 538 6.89 48.85 23.97
N GLU A 539 8.09 48.41 23.58
CA GLU A 539 8.56 48.42 22.19
C GLU A 539 7.77 47.44 21.32
N ILE A 540 7.47 46.23 21.82
CA ILE A 540 6.59 45.28 21.11
C ILE A 540 5.18 45.87 20.92
N GLU A 541 4.61 46.47 21.96
CA GLU A 541 3.26 47.07 21.92
C GLU A 541 3.18 48.27 20.96
N SER A 542 4.26 49.01 20.74
CA SER A 542 4.29 50.20 19.89
C SER A 542 4.80 49.95 18.46
N GLU A 543 5.84 49.11 18.31
CA GLU A 543 6.58 48.94 17.05
C GLU A 543 6.66 47.50 16.56
N GLY A 544 6.26 46.52 17.38
CA GLY A 544 6.24 45.11 17.00
C GLY A 544 5.38 44.84 15.77
N ILE A 545 5.82 43.90 14.93
CA ILE A 545 5.13 43.39 13.75
C ILE A 545 3.72 42.93 14.12
N GLN A 546 3.56 42.18 15.22
CA GLN A 546 2.23 41.78 15.67
C GLN A 546 1.35 42.99 16.03
N SER A 547 1.92 44.03 16.65
CA SER A 547 1.14 45.22 17.01
C SER A 547 0.75 46.06 15.78
N LYS A 548 1.68 46.27 14.85
CA LYS A 548 1.42 46.90 13.55
C LYS A 548 0.36 46.13 12.75
N TYR A 549 0.39 44.80 12.82
CA TYR A 549 -0.63 43.97 12.21
C TYR A 549 -2.01 44.21 12.83
N ARG A 550 -2.12 44.26 14.16
CA ARG A 550 -3.39 44.57 14.83
C ARG A 550 -3.96 45.91 14.40
N GLU A 551 -3.11 46.93 14.24
CA GLU A 551 -3.52 48.23 13.74
C GLU A 551 -4.04 48.15 12.30
N LEU A 552 -3.35 47.41 11.42
CA LEU A 552 -3.77 47.19 10.04
C LEU A 552 -5.11 46.46 9.95
N ALA A 553 -5.31 45.41 10.75
CA ALA A 553 -6.56 44.66 10.81
C ALA A 553 -7.70 45.53 11.32
N GLN A 554 -7.48 46.35 12.35
CA GLN A 554 -8.48 47.32 12.85
C GLN A 554 -8.87 48.34 11.78
N ARG A 555 -7.90 48.96 11.09
CA ARG A 555 -8.18 49.89 9.97
C ARG A 555 -8.94 49.20 8.84
N SER A 556 -8.61 47.96 8.54
CA SER A 556 -9.26 47.13 7.53
C SER A 556 -10.70 46.76 7.89
N MET A 557 -10.99 46.47 9.17
CA MET A 557 -12.36 46.24 9.63
C MET A 557 -13.26 47.45 9.38
N ILE A 558 -12.76 48.67 9.61
CA ILE A 558 -13.53 49.90 9.31
C ILE A 558 -13.89 49.96 7.82
N LYS A 559 -12.98 49.57 6.93
CA LYS A 559 -13.27 49.49 5.48
C LYS A 559 -14.35 48.44 5.17
N ILE A 560 -14.26 47.26 5.77
CA ILE A 560 -15.25 46.17 5.59
C ILE A 560 -16.65 46.61 6.04
N ARG A 561 -16.76 47.19 7.24
CA ARG A 561 -18.05 47.61 7.83
C ARG A 561 -18.78 48.65 6.99
N ASN A 562 -18.03 49.50 6.29
CA ASN A 562 -18.57 50.58 5.48
C ASN A 562 -18.77 50.22 4.00
N ASP A 563 -18.49 48.98 3.59
CA ASP A 563 -18.61 48.57 2.18
C ASP A 563 -20.04 48.16 1.79
N GLU A 564 -20.66 48.92 0.89
CA GLU A 564 -22.03 48.68 0.45
C GLU A 564 -22.22 47.34 -0.26
N GLU A 565 -21.19 46.80 -0.93
CA GLU A 565 -21.26 45.54 -1.65
C GLU A 565 -21.27 44.35 -0.69
N LEU A 566 -20.41 44.38 0.34
CA LEU A 566 -20.44 43.39 1.42
C LEU A 566 -21.78 43.38 2.16
N VAL A 567 -22.37 44.55 2.42
CA VAL A 567 -23.72 44.64 3.00
C VAL A 567 -24.77 43.98 2.09
N LYS A 568 -24.69 44.18 0.77
CA LYS A 568 -25.58 43.50 -0.19
C LYS A 568 -25.40 41.99 -0.19
N ILE A 569 -24.16 41.50 -0.20
CA ILE A 569 -23.86 40.06 -0.16
C ILE A 569 -24.38 39.44 1.14
N ALA A 570 -24.17 40.13 2.27
CA ALA A 570 -24.62 39.71 3.59
C ALA A 570 -26.16 39.61 3.66
N ASN A 571 -26.88 40.63 3.17
CA ASN A 571 -28.35 40.60 3.07
C ASN A 571 -28.87 39.52 2.11
N ALA A 572 -28.20 39.30 0.98
CA ALA A 572 -28.57 38.25 0.04
C ALA A 572 -28.42 36.85 0.66
N MET A 573 -27.39 36.67 1.50
CA MET A 573 -27.25 35.43 2.25
C MET A 573 -28.35 35.29 3.29
N ASP A 574 -28.61 36.32 4.10
CA ASP A 574 -29.68 36.29 5.11
C ASP A 574 -31.01 35.78 4.55
N HIS A 575 -31.34 36.26 3.35
CA HIS A 575 -32.53 35.84 2.65
C HIS A 575 -32.53 34.35 2.27
N LEU A 576 -31.40 33.80 1.81
CA LEU A 576 -31.27 32.37 1.54
C LEU A 576 -31.42 31.53 2.80
N VAL A 577 -30.81 32.00 3.89
CA VAL A 577 -30.77 31.26 5.14
C VAL A 577 -32.15 31.30 5.83
N THR A 578 -32.86 32.42 5.76
CA THR A 578 -34.26 32.54 6.20
C THR A 578 -35.18 31.60 5.42
N LYS A 579 -34.92 31.42 4.12
CA LYS A 579 -35.73 30.59 3.23
C LYS A 579 -35.52 29.09 3.45
N SER A 580 -34.32 28.67 3.83
CA SER A 580 -33.97 27.25 4.02
C SER A 580 -34.47 26.66 5.35
N GLY A 581 -34.91 27.48 6.30
CA GLY A 581 -35.49 27.04 7.58
C GLY A 581 -34.50 26.36 8.54
N ALA A 582 -33.19 26.48 8.32
CA ALA A 582 -32.17 25.90 9.19
C ALA A 582 -32.26 26.52 10.61
N HIS A 583 -32.28 25.71 11.66
CA HIS A 583 -32.47 26.18 13.04
C HIS A 583 -31.20 26.77 13.69
N THR A 584 -30.03 26.68 13.04
CA THR A 584 -28.73 27.17 13.54
C THR A 584 -28.60 28.72 13.53
N LEU A 585 -29.71 29.44 13.35
CA LEU A 585 -29.77 30.76 12.72
C LEU A 585 -29.89 32.00 13.59
N HIS A 586 -30.17 31.88 14.88
CA HIS A 586 -30.45 33.07 15.71
C HIS A 586 -29.25 34.04 15.79
N LYS A 587 -28.04 33.55 15.51
CA LYS A 587 -26.82 34.38 15.46
C LYS A 587 -26.67 35.19 14.16
N PHE A 588 -27.22 34.74 13.02
CA PHE A 588 -27.02 35.40 11.73
C PHE A 588 -27.86 36.68 11.59
N GLU A 589 -29.12 36.65 12.04
CA GLU A 589 -29.97 37.84 12.13
C GLU A 589 -29.43 38.90 13.10
N THR A 590 -28.65 38.49 14.11
CA THR A 590 -27.99 39.39 15.06
C THR A 590 -26.74 40.01 14.41
N ALA A 591 -25.96 39.21 13.69
CA ALA A 591 -24.76 39.62 12.95
C ALA A 591 -25.00 40.64 11.83
N LEU A 592 -26.22 40.70 11.31
CA LEU A 592 -26.59 41.64 10.24
C LEU A 592 -27.20 42.94 10.77
N LYS A 593 -27.72 42.92 11.99
CA LYS A 593 -28.24 44.12 12.68
C LYS A 593 -27.14 44.92 13.33
N ASP A 594 -26.04 44.26 13.67
CA ASP A 594 -24.81 44.90 14.11
C ASP A 594 -23.81 44.91 12.95
N THR A 595 -23.59 46.06 12.32
CA THR A 595 -22.57 46.21 11.26
C THR A 595 -21.18 45.77 11.74
N ASP A 596 -20.96 45.72 13.05
CA ASP A 596 -19.71 45.27 13.63
C ASP A 596 -19.45 43.78 13.42
N GLU A 597 -20.49 42.99 13.12
CA GLU A 597 -20.39 41.55 12.90
C GLU A 597 -20.20 41.13 11.42
N ILE A 598 -20.31 42.07 10.47
CA ILE A 598 -20.10 41.81 9.02
C ILE A 598 -18.76 41.10 8.72
N PRO A 599 -17.61 41.47 9.32
CA PRO A 599 -16.32 40.81 9.05
C PRO A 599 -16.31 39.30 9.32
N PHE A 600 -17.25 38.82 10.14
CA PHE A 600 -17.27 37.50 10.75
C PHE A 600 -18.22 36.51 10.06
N LEU A 601 -18.96 36.98 9.06
CA LEU A 601 -19.94 36.18 8.33
C LEU A 601 -19.31 34.97 7.62
N HIS A 602 -17.99 34.97 7.37
CA HIS A 602 -17.28 33.86 6.74
C HIS A 602 -17.44 32.52 7.48
N GLY A 603 -17.22 32.50 8.79
CA GLY A 603 -17.37 31.27 9.60
C GLY A 603 -18.81 30.74 9.58
N HIS A 604 -19.77 31.66 9.54
CA HIS A 604 -21.18 31.32 9.40
C HIS A 604 -21.55 30.81 8.00
N PHE A 605 -21.01 31.41 6.93
CA PHE A 605 -21.20 30.92 5.55
C PHE A 605 -20.68 29.49 5.39
N LEU A 606 -19.51 29.19 5.97
CA LEU A 606 -18.95 27.85 5.96
C LEU A 606 -19.85 26.86 6.72
N LYS A 607 -20.44 27.28 7.83
CA LYS A 607 -21.37 26.43 8.60
C LYS A 607 -22.68 26.17 7.86
N ILE A 608 -23.28 27.19 7.25
CA ILE A 608 -24.48 27.07 6.42
C ILE A 608 -24.25 26.09 5.28
N TYR A 609 -23.11 26.19 4.57
CA TYR A 609 -22.77 25.23 3.52
C TYR A 609 -22.55 23.81 4.06
N ALA A 610 -21.97 23.65 5.25
CA ALA A 610 -21.75 22.31 5.83
C ALA A 610 -23.06 21.58 6.15
N GLU A 611 -24.11 22.36 6.43
CA GLU A 611 -25.40 21.90 6.96
C GLU A 611 -26.51 21.94 5.88
N ALA A 612 -26.27 22.60 4.75
CA ALA A 612 -27.24 22.69 3.67
C ALA A 612 -27.29 21.37 2.87
N PRO A 613 -28.48 20.78 2.65
CA PRO A 613 -28.63 19.66 1.73
C PRO A 613 -28.26 20.10 0.31
N ASP A 614 -27.83 19.15 -0.52
CA ASP A 614 -27.40 19.36 -1.90
C ASP A 614 -28.53 19.94 -2.75
N THR A 615 -28.60 21.26 -2.80
CA THR A 615 -29.72 22.06 -3.31
C THR A 615 -29.18 23.30 -4.02
N ASP A 616 -29.96 23.87 -4.93
CA ASP A 616 -29.66 25.15 -5.59
C ASP A 616 -29.31 26.27 -4.59
N GLU A 617 -29.85 26.20 -3.37
CA GLU A 617 -29.58 27.14 -2.29
C GLU A 617 -28.17 26.98 -1.70
N ALA A 618 -27.68 25.75 -1.57
CA ALA A 618 -26.31 25.47 -1.16
C ALA A 618 -25.30 26.00 -2.18
N PHE A 619 -25.56 25.77 -3.48
CA PHE A 619 -24.73 26.32 -4.55
C PHE A 619 -24.73 27.85 -4.54
N ARG A 620 -25.91 28.49 -4.39
CA ARG A 620 -26.00 29.96 -4.34
C ARG A 620 -25.32 30.54 -3.10
N ALA A 621 -25.42 29.87 -1.95
CA ALA A 621 -24.68 30.25 -0.76
C ALA A 621 -23.15 30.13 -0.97
N GLN A 622 -22.68 29.10 -1.69
CA GLN A 622 -21.27 28.98 -2.05
C GLN A 622 -20.81 30.14 -2.93
N GLN A 623 -21.61 30.56 -3.92
CA GLN A 623 -21.28 31.70 -4.79
C GLN A 623 -21.21 33.01 -4.00
N LEU A 624 -22.17 33.26 -3.11
CA LEU A 624 -22.16 34.45 -2.25
C LEU A 624 -20.98 34.44 -1.26
N ALA A 625 -20.62 33.27 -0.72
CA ALA A 625 -19.44 33.14 0.14
C ALA A 625 -18.14 33.44 -0.64
N LYS A 626 -18.02 32.95 -1.89
CA LYS A 626 -16.91 33.28 -2.80
C LYS A 626 -16.85 34.77 -3.09
N GLN A 627 -18.01 35.41 -3.36
CA GLN A 627 -18.10 36.85 -3.57
C GLN A 627 -17.69 37.64 -2.32
N TYR A 628 -18.15 37.24 -1.14
CA TYR A 628 -17.77 37.85 0.13
C TYR A 628 -16.26 37.77 0.37
N VAL A 629 -15.67 36.57 0.26
CA VAL A 629 -14.22 36.36 0.43
C VAL A 629 -13.45 37.21 -0.58
N SER A 630 -13.85 37.17 -1.86
CA SER A 630 -13.22 37.97 -2.92
C SER A 630 -13.29 39.47 -2.61
N ARG A 631 -14.45 39.97 -2.18
CA ARG A 631 -14.65 41.39 -1.89
C ARG A 631 -13.88 41.86 -0.66
N VAL A 632 -13.87 41.08 0.43
CA VAL A 632 -13.02 41.37 1.60
C VAL A 632 -11.56 41.47 1.17
N ARG A 633 -11.06 40.48 0.42
CA ARG A 633 -9.69 40.50 -0.13
C ARG A 633 -9.43 41.71 -1.02
N GLN A 634 -10.40 42.13 -1.83
CA GLN A 634 -10.27 43.32 -2.68
C GLN A 634 -10.17 44.59 -1.84
N LEU A 635 -10.97 44.73 -0.78
CA LEU A 635 -10.99 45.93 0.06
C LEU A 635 -9.76 46.06 0.95
N THR A 636 -9.39 44.95 1.59
CA THR A 636 -8.42 44.97 2.70
C THR A 636 -7.10 44.32 2.35
N GLY A 637 -6.99 43.61 1.23
CA GLY A 637 -5.80 42.79 1.00
C GLY A 637 -5.58 41.75 2.12
N LEU A 638 -6.60 41.41 2.90
CA LEU A 638 -6.60 40.35 3.92
C LEU A 638 -7.75 39.39 3.61
N TYR A 639 -7.70 38.13 4.04
CA TYR A 639 -8.89 37.26 3.95
C TYR A 639 -9.80 37.47 5.17
N PRO A 640 -11.08 37.05 5.08
CA PRO A 640 -12.01 37.21 6.19
C PRO A 640 -11.60 36.61 7.53
N TYR A 641 -10.78 35.56 7.53
CA TYR A 641 -10.40 34.89 8.77
C TYR A 641 -9.34 35.66 9.58
N ALA A 642 -8.62 36.61 8.97
CA ALA A 642 -7.73 37.56 9.65
C ALA A 642 -8.45 38.40 10.73
N PHE A 643 -9.80 38.43 10.68
CA PHE A 643 -10.64 39.16 11.63
C PHE A 643 -11.20 38.24 12.73
N LYS A 644 -10.94 36.93 12.69
CA LYS A 644 -11.45 35.93 13.65
C LYS A 644 -10.83 36.14 15.03
N GLY A 645 -11.61 36.67 15.97
CA GLY A 645 -11.17 37.00 17.35
C GLY A 645 -11.63 38.38 17.82
N TYR A 646 -11.80 39.32 16.89
CA TYR A 646 -12.36 40.64 17.20
C TYR A 646 -13.85 40.59 17.64
N GLU A 647 -14.56 39.51 17.30
CA GLU A 647 -15.94 39.19 17.73
C GLU A 647 -16.14 39.12 19.24
N ARG A 648 -15.11 38.66 19.98
CA ARG A 648 -15.27 38.21 21.36
C ARG A 648 -14.73 39.21 22.39
N GLY A 649 -14.24 40.36 21.94
CA GLY A 649 -13.50 41.29 22.80
C GLY A 649 -12.27 40.63 23.43
N GLU A 650 -11.73 39.57 22.80
CA GLU A 650 -10.48 38.96 23.23
C GLU A 650 -9.34 39.94 22.93
N ASP A 651 -8.53 40.31 23.94
CA ASP A 651 -7.41 41.26 23.83
C ASP A 651 -6.28 40.81 22.87
N ARG A 652 -6.44 39.66 22.20
CA ARG A 652 -5.46 39.07 21.29
C ARG A 652 -6.17 38.61 20.01
N PRO A 653 -6.30 39.45 18.99
CA PRO A 653 -6.53 38.94 17.64
C PRO A 653 -5.38 37.98 17.30
N LYS A 654 -5.71 36.85 16.69
CA LYS A 654 -4.78 35.79 16.36
C LYS A 654 -3.73 36.29 15.35
N GLU A 655 -2.47 36.03 15.68
CA GLU A 655 -1.40 35.50 14.80
C GLU A 655 -1.30 36.11 13.37
N TYR A 656 -0.14 36.71 13.03
CA TYR A 656 0.24 37.25 11.71
C TYR A 656 0.08 36.22 10.55
N ALA A 657 0.09 34.94 10.86
CA ALA A 657 -0.10 33.80 9.98
C ALA A 657 -1.52 33.65 9.49
N GLU A 658 -2.46 34.22 10.23
CA GLU A 658 -3.83 34.30 9.78
C GLU A 658 -4.01 35.39 8.69
N ILE A 659 -2.91 36.05 8.29
CA ILE A 659 -2.80 36.78 7.03
C ILE A 659 -2.43 35.79 5.95
N PRO A 660 -3.31 35.56 4.99
CA PRO A 660 -2.86 34.98 3.75
C PRO A 660 -2.08 36.05 3.00
N THR A 661 -0.83 35.73 2.71
CA THR A 661 0.01 36.48 1.80
C THR A 661 -0.73 36.70 0.50
N VAL A 662 -1.14 37.94 0.30
CA VAL A 662 -1.75 38.35 -0.93
C VAL A 662 -0.67 38.67 -1.97
N GLY A 663 0.57 38.88 -1.51
CA GLY A 663 1.80 39.10 -2.29
C GLY A 663 2.25 37.91 -3.15
N SER A 664 2.19 36.70 -2.59
CA SER A 664 2.60 35.47 -3.28
C SER A 664 1.49 34.82 -4.09
N GLU A 665 0.22 34.98 -3.65
CA GLU A 665 -0.95 34.33 -4.26
C GLU A 665 -1.67 35.17 -5.33
N ARG A 666 -1.33 36.45 -5.51
CA ARG A 666 -1.85 37.28 -6.61
C ARG A 666 -0.80 37.47 -7.68
N GLU A 667 -1.27 37.61 -8.92
CA GLU A 667 -0.41 38.10 -10.00
C GLU A 667 0.16 39.47 -9.60
N ASP A 668 1.50 39.56 -9.54
CA ASP A 668 2.23 40.77 -9.16
C ASP A 668 1.71 42.08 -9.81
N PRO A 669 1.23 42.10 -11.08
CA PRO A 669 0.68 43.31 -11.70
C PRO A 669 -0.51 43.92 -10.94
N TYR A 670 -1.35 43.11 -10.29
CA TYR A 670 -2.52 43.62 -9.56
C TYR A 670 -2.10 44.40 -8.30
N LEU A 671 -1.14 43.88 -7.55
CA LEU A 671 -0.65 44.53 -6.33
C LEU A 671 0.09 45.82 -6.66
N ARG A 672 0.95 45.79 -7.68
CA ARG A 672 1.65 46.97 -8.18
C ARG A 672 0.67 48.08 -8.56
N LEU A 673 -0.40 47.74 -9.27
CA LEU A 673 -1.43 48.71 -9.66
C LEU A 673 -2.11 49.35 -8.43
N ARG A 674 -2.46 48.55 -7.40
CA ARG A 674 -3.09 49.10 -6.18
C ARG A 674 -2.15 49.99 -5.39
N ILE A 675 -0.89 49.58 -5.23
CA ILE A 675 0.13 50.40 -4.55
C ILE A 675 0.30 51.73 -5.31
N ALA A 676 0.40 51.69 -6.63
CA ALA A 676 0.48 52.88 -7.48
C ALA A 676 -0.78 53.78 -7.40
N GLN A 677 -1.94 53.20 -7.11
CA GLN A 677 -3.20 53.93 -6.87
C GLN A 677 -3.30 54.53 -5.45
N GLY A 678 -2.26 54.41 -4.63
CA GLY A 678 -2.22 54.97 -3.27
C GLY A 678 -2.94 54.10 -2.24
N ASP A 679 -3.06 52.79 -2.49
CA ASP A 679 -3.67 51.88 -1.53
C ASP A 679 -2.72 51.56 -0.37
N ASP A 680 -2.86 52.34 0.70
CA ASP A 680 -2.03 52.22 1.92
C ASP A 680 -2.07 50.81 2.52
N VAL A 681 -3.18 50.08 2.37
CA VAL A 681 -3.29 48.74 2.95
C VAL A 681 -2.48 47.74 2.14
N ALA A 682 -2.55 47.79 0.81
CA ALA A 682 -1.71 46.94 -0.04
C ALA A 682 -0.21 47.22 0.18
N ARG A 683 0.15 48.50 0.37
CA ARG A 683 1.53 48.90 0.68
C ARG A 683 1.99 48.36 2.03
N ASP A 684 1.21 48.59 3.08
CA ASP A 684 1.58 48.19 4.44
C ASP A 684 1.67 46.65 4.55
N THR A 685 0.80 45.89 3.85
CA THR A 685 0.91 44.41 3.78
C THR A 685 2.20 43.96 3.09
N VAL A 686 2.56 44.53 1.93
CA VAL A 686 3.81 44.17 1.22
C VAL A 686 5.04 44.53 2.06
N GLN A 687 4.97 45.63 2.81
CA GLN A 687 6.01 45.99 3.78
C GLN A 687 6.13 44.94 4.89
N MET A 688 5.02 44.54 5.52
CA MET A 688 5.05 43.54 6.58
C MET A 688 5.55 42.18 6.08
N GLU A 689 5.17 41.74 4.86
CA GLU A 689 5.70 40.49 4.28
C GLU A 689 7.22 40.52 4.12
N TYR A 690 7.77 41.66 3.72
CA TYR A 690 9.22 41.83 3.62
C TYR A 690 9.89 41.92 4.99
N ASP A 691 9.31 42.67 5.91
CA ASP A 691 9.80 42.83 7.28
C ASP A 691 9.75 41.51 8.07
N ALA A 692 8.83 40.60 7.73
CA ALA A 692 8.72 39.25 8.29
C ALA A 692 9.52 38.19 7.53
N GLY A 693 10.26 38.57 6.47
CA GLY A 693 11.11 37.66 5.69
C GLY A 693 10.35 36.71 4.76
N VAL A 694 9.04 36.93 4.56
CA VAL A 694 8.16 36.08 3.76
C VAL A 694 8.39 36.26 2.26
N ILE A 695 8.84 37.43 1.82
CA ILE A 695 9.17 37.68 0.41
C ILE A 695 10.64 38.10 0.25
N PRO A 696 11.32 37.63 -0.82
CA PRO A 696 12.69 38.03 -1.09
C PRO A 696 12.74 39.51 -1.50
N LYS A 697 13.89 40.15 -1.21
CA LYS A 697 14.12 41.58 -1.44
C LYS A 697 13.84 42.01 -2.88
N GLU A 698 14.22 41.20 -3.85
CA GLU A 698 14.04 41.47 -5.27
C GLU A 698 12.55 41.58 -5.63
N LYS A 699 11.72 40.69 -5.05
CA LYS A 699 10.27 40.72 -5.24
C LYS A 699 9.64 41.92 -4.54
N TYR A 700 10.07 42.24 -3.31
CA TYR A 700 9.61 43.44 -2.62
C TYR A 700 9.90 44.71 -3.43
N LEU A 701 11.14 44.86 -3.92
CA LEU A 701 11.53 46.01 -4.75
C LEU A 701 10.74 46.08 -6.05
N TYR A 702 10.45 44.94 -6.67
CA TYR A 702 9.60 44.89 -7.85
C TYR A 702 8.15 45.33 -7.58
N LEU A 703 7.54 44.86 -6.48
CA LEU A 703 6.18 45.20 -6.08
C LEU A 703 6.04 46.68 -5.69
N MET A 704 7.07 47.24 -5.05
CA MET A 704 7.09 48.62 -4.56
C MET A 704 7.62 49.64 -5.59
N GLY A 705 8.14 49.14 -6.74
CA GLY A 705 9.13 49.79 -7.60
C GLY A 705 8.89 51.21 -8.11
N GLU A 706 7.65 51.69 -8.26
CA GLU A 706 7.40 53.07 -8.75
C GLU A 706 7.01 54.06 -7.63
N HIS A 707 6.53 53.56 -6.48
CA HIS A 707 6.08 54.41 -5.36
C HIS A 707 7.28 54.97 -4.58
N CYS A 708 8.34 54.18 -4.43
CA CYS A 708 9.58 54.61 -3.77
C CYS A 708 10.42 55.58 -4.63
N GLU A 709 10.26 55.57 -5.95
CA GLU A 709 11.01 56.45 -6.87
C GLU A 709 10.27 57.78 -7.16
N GLY A 710 8.94 57.82 -7.04
CA GLY A 710 8.12 58.96 -7.50
C GLY A 710 7.27 59.71 -6.46
N SER A 711 7.15 59.25 -5.21
CA SER A 711 6.23 59.87 -4.23
C SER A 711 6.90 60.92 -3.31
N ASN A 712 6.17 61.99 -2.96
CA ASN A 712 6.58 63.02 -2.01
C ASN A 712 6.55 62.55 -0.53
N CYS A 713 6.38 61.25 -0.29
CA CYS A 713 6.15 60.66 1.03
C CYS A 713 7.44 60.48 1.86
N GLY A 714 8.60 60.91 1.33
CA GLY A 714 9.91 60.64 1.92
C GLY A 714 10.48 59.28 1.49
N ARG A 715 11.76 59.03 1.83
CA ARG A 715 12.45 57.78 1.50
C ARG A 715 11.67 56.59 2.09
N CYS A 716 11.44 55.55 1.28
CA CYS A 716 10.94 54.27 1.79
C CYS A 716 11.86 53.79 2.91
N LYS A 717 11.30 53.47 4.08
CA LYS A 717 12.03 52.79 5.15
C LYS A 717 12.09 51.31 4.78
N TYR A 718 13.28 50.77 4.65
CA TYR A 718 13.52 49.35 4.38
C TYR A 718 13.87 48.66 5.68
N TYR A 719 13.09 47.66 6.09
CA TYR A 719 13.52 46.71 7.13
C TYR A 719 13.76 45.37 6.46
N SER A 720 14.91 44.75 6.68
CA SER A 720 15.22 43.43 6.12
C SER A 720 15.59 42.50 7.26
N LEU A 721 14.84 41.41 7.42
CA LEU A 721 15.36 40.25 8.13
C LEU A 721 16.36 39.56 7.20
N THR A 722 17.66 39.75 7.42
CA THR A 722 18.69 39.08 6.60
C THR A 722 19.17 37.80 7.27
N CYS A 723 19.28 36.73 6.48
CA CYS A 723 19.69 35.37 6.85
C CYS A 723 21.14 35.25 7.36
N LEU A 724 21.39 35.68 8.59
CA LEU A 724 22.47 35.16 9.42
C LEU A 724 21.87 34.80 10.79
N SER A 725 22.44 33.77 11.43
CA SER A 725 21.88 32.98 12.54
C SER A 725 21.57 33.71 13.88
N ARG A 726 21.47 35.04 13.89
CA ARG A 726 20.83 35.85 14.94
C ARG A 726 20.24 37.14 14.33
N PRO A 727 19.03 37.55 14.70
CA PRO A 727 18.51 38.86 14.30
C PRO A 727 19.36 39.95 14.95
N GLU A 728 19.94 40.81 14.12
CA GLU A 728 20.40 42.13 14.55
C GLU A 728 19.42 43.13 13.94
N ILE A 729 18.70 43.87 14.78
CA ILE A 729 17.79 44.93 14.34
C ILE A 729 18.66 46.11 13.92
N VAL A 730 18.99 46.19 12.63
CA VAL A 730 19.78 47.31 12.10
C VAL A 730 18.84 48.41 11.62
N PHE A 731 18.76 49.48 12.41
CA PHE A 731 18.16 50.74 11.97
C PHE A 731 19.09 51.42 10.95
N TYR A 732 18.80 51.26 9.66
CA TYR A 732 19.46 52.10 8.64
C TYR A 732 18.74 53.45 8.58
N SER A 733 19.34 54.47 9.19
CA SER A 733 19.15 55.85 8.76
C SER A 733 20.15 56.14 7.64
N GLU A 734 19.68 56.53 6.46
CA GLU A 734 20.42 57.55 5.71
C GLU A 734 19.89 58.93 6.08
#